data_AF-A0A8H5MBX5-F1
#
_entry.id   AF-A0A8H5MBX5-F1
#
_cell.length_a   1.000
_cell.length_b   1.000
_cell.length_c   1.000
_cell.angle_alpha   90.00
_cell.angle_beta   90.00
_cell.angle_gamma   90.00
#
_symmetry.space_group_name_H-M   'P 1'
#
loop_
_entity.id
_entity.type
_entity.pdbx_description
1 polymer ?
#
loop_
_entity_poly.entity_id
_entity_poly.type
_entity_poly.pdbx_seq_one_letter_code
_entity_poly.pdbx_strand_id
1 'polypeptide(L)'
;MFDQEIWGRNIDSTPSVFPFPVLVPTVLSSLLPCFFEKPDFTVTPFPSGPVDGTPVIRAPCNVPGRCQCPEEKNVPRLATTPEVTTPDLGNGAGTAEAQNSRVRLSDIDISSEPNTVNVSDESSNTLADIHTAADSLSARSRENPELFGRRSSEASIVSKFSFSRKSLNSVTASHSRSRSVCTSLIHVPSAAQRRMSIAVTLDTAADPNNEYLVQAKPADYYDAMLFSAIAALSVLLTTSTLVSAQSNVADAYVATESPIAKAGLLANIGPSGSKSSDQGLASGAFSGIVIASPSTVTPDYLFTWTRDSALTLQAVIDQYTLGLDKSLRAQIDNYVAAQAIVQQISNPSGDISTGGLGEPKFYINQTGFFGPWVSSSLLVLSSLNLSVLASNDVPLPADLNAFMIDGPALRSTALITWANFLVSEGNTSYVTNTVWPIIANDLNYVVENWNQSTFDAWEEVYSSSFFTTAVQHRALRQGAALAKAIGQNSVVSNYETQAAYLLCFLQTYWNPSGYITANTGGGRSGIDATTVLGVIHTFDKAAGCDALTFQPCSDVALSNLFKYVNSFRDIYQINSGRASNEAILTGRYPEDVYFNGNPWYLTTLAAAEQLYDALMVWESQGSLDVTELSLPFFKTFYSGVSVGTYSSSSAEFSTLTSAVKSFSDGFVAAVANYTPPGGGLSEQINKTAGTPLSAVDLTWSYASALTAFGARNGVVLESWGAKGLSLSCAGQPVLKTVSVTFNVDATTISGENIYLTGSIDALKDWSPENALALSSANYPIWSVTVTLPGSTDVQYKYIKKDGSGTVTWESNPNMEITTPANGTYTTNDTWR
;
A
#
# COMPACT_ATOMS: atom_id res chain seq x y z
N MET A 1 10.33 -44.08 4.27
CA MET A 1 11.71 -44.37 4.70
C MET A 1 12.15 -43.26 5.66
N PHE A 2 12.13 -43.45 6.98
CA PHE A 2 11.68 -44.61 7.75
C PHE A 2 11.01 -44.18 9.07
N ASP A 3 10.07 -44.95 9.61
CA ASP A 3 8.64 -45.11 9.25
C ASP A 3 7.90 -45.66 10.50
N GLN A 4 6.56 -45.82 10.49
CA GLN A 4 5.70 -46.49 11.51
C GLN A 4 5.52 -45.76 12.87
N GLU A 5 4.50 -46.03 13.72
CA GLU A 5 3.13 -46.60 13.61
C GLU A 5 2.30 -45.99 14.80
N ILE A 6 0.98 -46.05 14.91
CA ILE A 6 0.11 -47.21 15.25
C ILE A 6 -1.36 -46.78 15.08
N TRP A 7 -2.21 -47.63 14.49
CA TRP A 7 -3.50 -48.11 15.03
C TRP A 7 -4.20 -48.99 13.98
N GLY A 8 -4.44 -50.26 14.31
CA GLY A 8 -5.36 -51.16 13.57
C GLY A 8 -6.71 -51.25 14.29
N ARG A 9 -7.71 -51.99 13.80
CA ARG A 9 -7.73 -52.98 12.70
C ARG A 9 -9.19 -53.28 12.32
N ASN A 10 -9.51 -53.52 11.03
CA ASN A 10 -10.30 -54.67 10.53
C ASN A 10 -10.59 -54.57 9.00
N ILE A 11 -11.08 -55.66 8.40
CA ILE A 11 -10.88 -56.02 6.98
C ILE A 11 -12.17 -56.53 6.32
N ASP A 12 -12.43 -56.10 5.08
CA ASP A 12 -13.00 -56.87 3.95
C ASP A 12 -12.61 -56.11 2.65
N SER A 13 -11.93 -56.67 1.63
CA SER A 13 -12.32 -57.71 0.64
C SER A 13 -13.39 -57.21 -0.36
N THR A 14 -13.27 -57.25 -1.71
CA THR A 14 -12.37 -57.90 -2.71
C THR A 14 -12.15 -57.01 -3.98
N PRO A 15 -11.28 -57.36 -4.99
CA PRO A 15 -10.65 -56.35 -5.87
C PRO A 15 -10.91 -56.41 -7.41
N SER A 16 -10.45 -55.36 -8.12
CA SER A 16 -10.08 -55.34 -9.56
C SER A 16 -8.93 -54.31 -9.80
N VAL A 17 -7.99 -54.33 -10.77
CA VAL A 17 -7.75 -55.05 -12.06
C VAL A 17 -8.28 -54.29 -13.32
N PHE A 18 -7.48 -53.73 -14.25
CA PHE A 18 -6.00 -53.69 -14.35
C PHE A 18 -5.32 -52.40 -14.96
N PRO A 19 -5.10 -52.16 -16.28
CA PRO A 19 -3.78 -51.62 -16.72
C PRO A 19 -3.70 -50.42 -17.71
N PHE A 20 -2.68 -49.56 -17.47
CA PHE A 20 -1.67 -48.91 -18.36
C PHE A 20 -1.62 -49.22 -19.89
N PRO A 21 -1.10 -48.29 -20.76
CA PRO A 21 0.31 -47.84 -20.70
C PRO A 21 0.69 -46.38 -21.07
N VAL A 22 1.95 -46.06 -20.76
CA VAL A 22 2.72 -44.84 -21.10
C VAL A 22 3.37 -44.96 -22.49
N LEU A 23 3.65 -43.83 -23.16
CA LEU A 23 4.53 -43.78 -24.33
C LEU A 23 5.50 -42.58 -24.28
N VAL A 24 6.75 -42.83 -24.67
CA VAL A 24 7.85 -41.87 -24.83
C VAL A 24 8.49 -42.12 -26.19
N PRO A 25 8.94 -41.07 -26.92
CA PRO A 25 10.00 -41.24 -27.90
C PRO A 25 11.18 -40.27 -27.68
N THR A 26 12.38 -40.73 -28.01
CA THR A 26 13.65 -39.97 -27.90
C THR A 26 14.21 -39.58 -29.27
N VAL A 27 14.81 -38.38 -29.30
CA VAL A 27 16.04 -37.98 -30.03
C VAL A 27 16.31 -38.60 -31.42
N LEU A 28 16.39 -37.74 -32.45
CA LEU A 28 17.55 -37.76 -33.36
C LEU A 28 17.86 -36.38 -34.00
N SER A 29 19.13 -36.24 -34.33
CA SER A 29 19.86 -35.17 -35.05
C SER A 29 19.47 -35.05 -36.54
N SER A 30 19.89 -34.08 -37.38
CA SER A 30 20.79 -32.89 -37.29
C SER A 30 20.65 -32.07 -38.60
N LEU A 31 21.14 -30.81 -38.64
CA LEU A 31 22.07 -30.29 -39.67
C LEU A 31 22.41 -28.78 -39.49
N LEU A 32 23.61 -28.39 -39.93
CA LEU A 32 24.18 -27.03 -40.00
C LEU A 32 24.48 -26.74 -41.50
N PRO A 33 24.52 -25.47 -41.99
CA PRO A 33 25.77 -24.68 -41.86
C PRO A 33 25.69 -23.12 -41.87
N CYS A 34 26.54 -22.51 -41.05
CA CYS A 34 27.50 -21.40 -41.26
C CYS A 34 27.23 -20.11 -42.10
N PHE A 35 27.96 -19.06 -41.68
CA PHE A 35 28.37 -17.78 -42.34
C PHE A 35 27.39 -16.59 -42.41
N PHE A 36 27.73 -15.51 -41.68
CA PHE A 36 28.52 -14.38 -42.22
C PHE A 36 29.27 -13.62 -41.09
N GLU A 37 30.21 -12.72 -41.43
CA GLU A 37 31.15 -12.09 -40.47
C GLU A 37 31.03 -10.55 -40.35
N LYS A 38 31.25 -10.04 -39.12
CA LYS A 38 31.98 -8.79 -38.77
C LYS A 38 31.39 -7.42 -39.23
N PRO A 39 31.90 -6.25 -38.73
CA PRO A 39 33.12 -6.05 -37.94
C PRO A 39 32.98 -5.37 -36.56
N ASP A 40 34.00 -5.61 -35.74
CA ASP A 40 34.31 -4.85 -34.52
C ASP A 40 34.86 -3.46 -34.87
N PHE A 41 34.65 -2.47 -33.99
CA PHE A 41 35.41 -1.21 -34.01
C PHE A 41 36.39 -1.15 -32.84
N THR A 42 37.66 -0.89 -33.15
CA THR A 42 38.72 -0.63 -32.18
C THR A 42 39.09 0.85 -32.15
N VAL A 43 39.30 1.40 -30.95
CA VAL A 43 39.91 2.71 -30.73
C VAL A 43 40.98 2.56 -29.64
N THR A 44 42.18 3.05 -29.91
CA THR A 44 43.30 3.06 -28.95
C THR A 44 43.53 4.47 -28.38
N PRO A 45 44.03 4.61 -27.14
CA PRO A 45 44.11 5.89 -26.43
C PRO A 45 45.46 6.59 -26.58
N PHE A 46 45.50 7.92 -26.37
CA PHE A 46 46.61 8.75 -25.84
C PHE A 46 46.22 10.24 -25.89
N PRO A 47 46.88 11.16 -25.14
CA PRO A 47 47.42 11.06 -23.79
C PRO A 47 46.84 12.16 -22.86
N SER A 48 47.21 12.18 -21.58
CA SER A 48 46.79 13.18 -20.59
C SER A 48 47.75 14.38 -20.45
N GLY A 49 47.22 15.54 -20.04
CA GLY A 49 47.96 16.74 -19.66
C GLY A 49 47.09 17.72 -18.84
N PRO A 50 47.58 18.35 -17.76
CA PRO A 50 46.74 19.07 -16.80
C PRO A 50 46.68 20.60 -17.03
N VAL A 51 45.56 21.23 -16.64
CA VAL A 51 45.41 22.69 -16.44
C VAL A 51 44.43 22.95 -15.29
N ASP A 52 44.72 23.94 -14.43
CA ASP A 52 43.85 24.42 -13.36
C ASP A 52 42.53 25.05 -13.86
N GLY A 53 41.49 25.03 -13.02
CA GLY A 53 40.27 25.80 -13.26
C GLY A 53 39.20 25.61 -12.18
N THR A 54 38.99 26.60 -11.32
CA THR A 54 37.88 26.61 -10.36
C THR A 54 36.53 26.88 -11.05
N PRO A 55 35.44 26.23 -10.63
CA PRO A 55 34.12 26.41 -11.26
C PRO A 55 33.46 27.72 -10.83
N VAL A 56 33.20 28.61 -11.78
CA VAL A 56 32.35 29.81 -11.59
C VAL A 56 30.98 29.54 -12.20
N ILE A 57 29.94 29.49 -11.37
CA ILE A 57 28.55 29.33 -11.81
C ILE A 57 28.10 30.59 -12.56
N ARG A 58 27.55 30.41 -13.77
CA ARG A 58 26.86 31.47 -14.52
C ARG A 58 25.36 31.19 -14.59
N ALA A 59 24.56 32.08 -14.02
CA ALA A 59 23.13 32.17 -14.31
C ALA A 59 22.89 32.99 -15.60
N PRO A 60 21.83 32.71 -16.38
CA PRO A 60 21.48 33.49 -17.56
C PRO A 60 20.81 34.81 -17.20
N CYS A 61 21.19 35.89 -17.88
CA CYS A 61 20.47 37.18 -17.86
C CYS A 61 19.61 37.32 -19.12
N ASN A 62 18.49 38.07 -19.04
CA ASN A 62 17.62 38.30 -20.18
C ASN A 62 17.06 39.75 -20.20
N VAL A 63 17.02 40.34 -21.40
CA VAL A 63 16.47 41.67 -21.76
C VAL A 63 17.25 42.92 -21.26
N PRO A 64 17.53 43.96 -22.10
CA PRO A 64 18.42 45.08 -21.76
C PRO A 64 17.74 46.47 -21.65
N GLY A 65 18.38 47.45 -20.95
CA GLY A 65 17.98 48.87 -21.07
C GLY A 65 18.60 49.90 -20.11
N ARG A 66 19.74 50.50 -20.49
CA ARG A 66 20.42 51.71 -19.92
C ARG A 66 21.03 51.58 -18.50
N CYS A 67 22.18 52.24 -18.33
CA CYS A 67 22.97 52.29 -17.09
C CYS A 67 23.25 53.74 -16.68
N GLN A 68 23.47 54.01 -15.40
CA GLN A 68 24.46 55.01 -14.94
C GLN A 68 24.84 54.77 -13.46
N CYS A 69 26.11 55.03 -13.13
CA CYS A 69 26.72 54.80 -11.80
C CYS A 69 26.61 56.04 -10.89
N PRO A 70 27.12 55.97 -9.64
CA PRO A 70 28.47 56.52 -9.46
C PRO A 70 29.39 55.79 -8.45
N GLU A 71 30.68 55.74 -8.77
CA GLU A 71 31.79 55.74 -7.80
C GLU A 71 32.13 57.21 -7.43
N GLU A 72 32.94 57.60 -6.45
CA GLU A 72 33.77 56.91 -5.46
C GLU A 72 34.04 57.88 -4.27
N LYS A 73 34.59 57.41 -3.13
CA LYS A 73 35.63 58.16 -2.38
C LYS A 73 36.35 57.36 -1.27
N ASN A 74 37.57 56.92 -1.58
CA ASN A 74 38.66 56.53 -0.65
C ASN A 74 39.24 57.74 0.13
N VAL A 75 39.98 57.69 1.26
CA VAL A 75 40.54 56.65 2.18
C VAL A 75 40.80 57.33 3.57
N PRO A 76 40.83 56.68 4.78
CA PRO A 76 42.09 56.09 5.31
C PRO A 76 42.04 54.99 6.43
N ARG A 77 42.78 53.89 6.18
CA ARG A 77 43.81 53.24 7.03
C ARG A 77 43.71 53.05 8.58
N LEU A 78 43.94 51.77 8.96
CA LEU A 78 45.07 51.21 9.78
C LEU A 78 44.84 50.62 11.20
N ALA A 79 45.53 49.47 11.37
CA ALA A 79 46.17 48.91 12.58
C ALA A 79 45.38 47.98 13.54
N THR A 80 46.14 47.08 14.17
CA THR A 80 45.71 45.91 14.96
C THR A 80 46.27 45.98 16.39
N THR A 81 45.47 45.54 17.39
CA THR A 81 45.86 45.02 18.74
C THR A 81 46.77 45.91 19.63
N PRO A 82 46.41 46.10 20.92
CA PRO A 82 47.01 45.21 21.94
C PRO A 82 46.12 44.85 23.16
N GLU A 83 46.30 43.61 23.61
CA GLU A 83 46.69 43.13 24.97
C GLU A 83 46.49 43.94 26.29
N VAL A 84 46.26 43.17 27.38
CA VAL A 84 46.40 43.43 28.85
C VAL A 84 45.54 44.52 29.55
N THR A 85 44.65 44.12 30.48
CA THR A 85 44.75 44.34 31.96
C THR A 85 43.49 43.90 32.74
N THR A 86 43.65 43.61 34.03
CA THR A 86 42.57 43.26 34.99
C THR A 86 42.05 44.49 35.75
N PRO A 87 41.01 44.33 36.59
CA PRO A 87 41.32 44.20 38.03
C PRO A 87 40.60 43.02 38.71
N ASP A 88 41.01 42.73 39.94
CA ASP A 88 40.59 41.59 40.77
C ASP A 88 40.38 42.04 42.24
N LEU A 89 39.90 41.12 43.08
CA LEU A 89 39.81 41.10 44.54
C LEU A 89 38.56 41.74 45.20
N GLY A 90 37.79 41.01 46.02
CA GLY A 90 37.84 39.55 46.22
C GLY A 90 37.17 38.98 47.47
N ASN A 91 37.38 37.67 47.61
CA ASN A 91 37.23 36.79 48.78
C ASN A 91 35.81 36.47 49.32
N GLY A 92 35.46 35.19 49.55
CA GLY A 92 36.23 33.99 49.16
C GLY A 92 35.74 32.65 49.72
N ALA A 93 36.28 31.58 49.10
CA ALA A 93 36.49 30.20 49.56
C ALA A 93 35.32 29.37 50.18
N GLY A 94 35.08 28.12 49.76
CA GLY A 94 35.74 27.38 48.66
C GLY A 94 35.46 25.85 48.64
N THR A 95 36.18 25.19 47.73
CA THR A 95 36.45 23.72 47.60
C THR A 95 35.32 22.72 47.28
N ALA A 96 35.46 22.14 46.09
CA ALA A 96 35.51 20.69 45.80
C ALA A 96 34.23 19.89 45.46
N GLU A 97 34.20 19.44 44.19
CA GLU A 97 33.97 18.08 43.68
C GLU A 97 32.86 17.17 44.27
N ALA A 98 32.02 16.66 43.35
CA ALA A 98 31.31 15.39 43.52
C ALA A 98 31.16 14.66 42.17
N GLN A 99 31.72 13.45 42.05
CA GLN A 99 31.17 12.45 41.13
C GLN A 99 29.89 11.89 41.74
N ASN A 100 28.85 11.68 40.94
CA ASN A 100 27.55 11.25 41.44
C ASN A 100 27.34 9.75 41.28
N SER A 101 27.05 9.06 42.38
CA SER A 101 26.70 7.64 42.41
C SER A 101 25.51 7.39 43.34
N ARG A 102 24.65 6.45 42.95
CA ARG A 102 23.35 6.12 43.56
C ARG A 102 23.41 5.96 45.08
N VAL A 103 22.33 6.33 45.81
CA VAL A 103 21.52 5.41 46.65
C VAL A 103 20.34 6.11 47.38
N ARG A 104 19.19 5.40 47.39
CA ARG A 104 18.00 5.37 48.29
C ARG A 104 17.59 6.60 49.15
N LEU A 105 16.26 6.80 49.21
CA LEU A 105 15.55 7.56 50.24
C LEU A 105 15.31 6.71 51.51
N SER A 106 15.21 7.37 52.67
CA SER A 106 14.68 6.82 53.92
C SER A 106 14.20 7.91 54.90
N ASP A 107 12.93 7.80 55.29
CA ASP A 107 12.33 8.16 56.60
C ASP A 107 12.11 9.64 57.04
N ILE A 108 11.14 9.76 57.97
CA ILE A 108 10.79 10.86 58.91
C ILE A 108 9.90 12.01 58.39
N ASP A 109 8.82 12.48 59.05
CA ASP A 109 7.85 11.94 60.06
C ASP A 109 6.71 12.99 60.30
N ILE A 110 5.68 12.64 61.12
CA ILE A 110 4.88 13.46 62.06
C ILE A 110 3.34 13.60 61.80
N SER A 111 2.57 13.02 62.73
CA SER A 111 1.15 13.31 63.14
C SER A 111 -0.01 12.95 62.18
N SER A 112 -1.18 12.45 62.65
CA SER A 112 -1.59 11.98 64.01
C SER A 112 -2.81 11.03 63.97
N GLU A 113 -2.83 10.05 64.88
CA GLU A 113 -3.93 9.12 65.24
C GLU A 113 -5.05 9.79 66.10
N PRO A 114 -6.15 9.13 66.60
CA PRO A 114 -6.46 7.68 66.62
C PRO A 114 -7.91 7.19 66.36
N ASN A 115 -8.02 5.85 66.29
CA ASN A 115 -9.13 4.92 66.68
C ASN A 115 -9.58 3.99 65.53
N THR A 116 -9.05 2.78 65.35
CA THR A 116 -9.12 1.54 66.19
C THR A 116 -10.51 0.92 66.36
N VAL A 117 -10.75 -0.19 65.66
CA VAL A 117 -11.05 -1.54 66.22
C VAL A 117 -10.41 -2.56 65.25
N ASN A 118 -9.93 -3.70 65.74
CA ASN A 118 -9.19 -4.68 64.95
C ASN A 118 -9.66 -6.12 65.23
N VAL A 119 -9.66 -6.96 64.20
CA VAL A 119 -9.41 -8.43 64.17
C VAL A 119 -10.15 -9.37 65.14
N SER A 120 -10.80 -10.39 64.57
CA SER A 120 -10.64 -11.80 64.99
C SER A 120 -11.05 -12.76 63.86
N ASP A 121 -10.23 -13.77 63.57
CA ASP A 121 -10.50 -14.86 62.64
C ASP A 121 -11.61 -15.82 63.13
N GLU A 122 -12.26 -16.55 62.20
CA GLU A 122 -12.06 -18.01 62.05
C GLU A 122 -12.88 -18.59 60.87
N SER A 123 -12.81 -19.90 60.64
CA SER A 123 -13.12 -20.54 59.34
C SER A 123 -14.31 -21.52 59.33
N SER A 124 -14.95 -21.59 58.15
CA SER A 124 -15.71 -22.73 57.58
C SER A 124 -17.20 -22.98 57.97
N ASN A 125 -17.93 -23.47 56.96
CA ASN A 125 -19.17 -24.28 56.99
C ASN A 125 -20.48 -23.72 57.57
N THR A 126 -21.33 -23.14 56.71
CA THR A 126 -22.65 -23.68 56.26
C THR A 126 -23.24 -22.74 55.18
N LEU A 127 -23.71 -23.13 53.98
CA LEU A 127 -24.78 -24.06 53.51
C LEU A 127 -26.21 -23.46 53.55
N ALA A 128 -26.96 -23.64 52.46
CA ALA A 128 -28.24 -22.97 52.08
C ALA A 128 -28.07 -21.45 51.74
N ASP A 129 -28.79 -20.80 50.82
CA ASP A 129 -29.78 -21.19 49.77
C ASP A 129 -30.04 -19.94 48.87
N ILE A 130 -30.54 -19.91 47.62
CA ILE A 130 -31.11 -20.86 46.63
C ILE A 130 -30.62 -20.44 45.22
N HIS A 131 -30.40 -21.38 44.29
CA HIS A 131 -30.60 -21.17 42.84
C HIS A 131 -30.88 -22.52 42.13
N THR A 132 -31.07 -22.53 40.79
CA THR A 132 -31.49 -23.71 39.96
C THR A 132 -32.92 -24.23 40.27
N ALA A 133 -33.62 -24.98 39.40
CA ALA A 133 -33.34 -25.50 38.06
C ALA A 133 -34.62 -25.55 37.18
N ALA A 134 -34.49 -26.04 35.94
CA ALA A 134 -35.57 -26.36 35.01
C ALA A 134 -35.80 -27.89 34.85
N ASP A 135 -36.75 -28.25 33.98
CA ASP A 135 -36.88 -29.52 33.23
C ASP A 135 -37.33 -30.83 33.91
N SER A 136 -38.57 -31.25 33.60
CA SER A 136 -38.88 -32.33 32.61
C SER A 136 -39.99 -33.35 32.98
N LEU A 137 -40.54 -34.01 31.93
CA LEU A 137 -41.40 -35.23 31.90
C LEU A 137 -42.88 -35.10 32.39
N SER A 138 -43.90 -35.71 31.74
CA SER A 138 -43.97 -36.40 30.44
C SER A 138 -45.40 -36.63 29.88
N ALA A 139 -45.47 -36.83 28.55
CA ALA A 139 -46.38 -37.70 27.77
C ALA A 139 -47.92 -37.52 27.74
N ARG A 140 -48.44 -36.99 26.61
CA ARG A 140 -49.55 -37.50 25.73
C ARG A 140 -49.90 -36.44 24.66
N SER A 141 -50.44 -36.71 23.46
CA SER A 141 -50.33 -37.82 22.48
C SER A 141 -51.28 -37.50 21.30
N ARG A 142 -50.85 -37.62 20.03
CA ARG A 142 -51.66 -37.41 18.78
C ARG A 142 -52.06 -35.93 18.52
N GLU A 143 -52.34 -35.46 17.30
CA GLU A 143 -52.40 -36.09 15.96
C GLU A 143 -51.98 -35.05 14.86
N ASN A 144 -51.84 -35.49 13.60
CA ASN A 144 -51.46 -34.74 12.37
C ASN A 144 -52.20 -35.43 11.19
N PRO A 145 -52.33 -34.93 9.92
CA PRO A 145 -51.65 -33.81 9.24
C PRO A 145 -52.58 -32.99 8.27
N GLU A 146 -52.00 -32.38 7.21
CA GLU A 146 -52.63 -31.95 5.92
C GLU A 146 -53.47 -30.64 5.86
N LEU A 147 -53.61 -29.91 4.72
CA LEU A 147 -52.78 -29.65 3.51
C LEU A 147 -53.41 -28.45 2.71
N PHE A 148 -52.78 -27.99 1.60
CA PHE A 148 -53.24 -26.92 0.67
C PHE A 148 -53.31 -25.48 1.25
N GLY A 149 -53.34 -24.38 0.46
CA GLY A 149 -53.23 -24.23 -1.00
C GLY A 149 -53.20 -22.76 -1.46
N ARG A 150 -52.76 -22.49 -2.70
CA ARG A 150 -52.60 -21.12 -3.28
C ARG A 150 -53.94 -20.39 -3.51
N ARG A 151 -54.01 -19.07 -3.28
CA ARG A 151 -54.12 -18.02 -4.36
C ARG A 151 -54.26 -16.57 -3.86
N SER A 152 -53.94 -15.67 -4.78
CA SER A 152 -53.98 -14.20 -4.78
C SER A 152 -55.36 -13.53 -4.65
N SER A 153 -55.39 -12.31 -4.10
CA SER A 153 -56.25 -11.21 -4.59
C SER A 153 -55.67 -9.83 -4.21
N GLU A 154 -55.99 -8.78 -4.99
CA GLU A 154 -55.53 -7.39 -4.80
C GLU A 154 -56.70 -6.49 -4.34
N ALA A 155 -56.46 -5.50 -3.48
CA ALA A 155 -57.46 -4.48 -3.10
C ALA A 155 -56.85 -3.13 -2.63
N SER A 156 -56.41 -2.33 -3.60
CA SER A 156 -56.06 -0.90 -3.63
C SER A 156 -56.51 0.09 -2.52
N ILE A 157 -55.55 0.98 -2.14
CA ILE A 157 -55.69 2.47 -1.96
C ILE A 157 -56.44 2.93 -0.66
N VAL A 158 -56.02 3.93 0.13
CA VAL A 158 -55.86 5.39 -0.15
C VAL A 158 -54.80 6.08 0.75
N SER A 159 -53.84 6.83 0.15
CA SER A 159 -53.42 8.16 0.65
C SER A 159 -52.55 8.98 -0.33
N LYS A 160 -53.20 10.00 -0.92
CA LYS A 160 -52.72 11.27 -1.49
C LYS A 160 -51.23 11.67 -1.33
N PHE A 161 -50.60 12.11 -2.43
CA PHE A 161 -50.05 13.48 -2.57
C PHE A 161 -49.75 13.83 -4.05
N SER A 162 -49.57 15.12 -4.36
CA SER A 162 -49.21 15.72 -5.67
C SER A 162 -48.78 17.19 -5.40
N PHE A 163 -48.12 17.96 -6.26
CA PHE A 163 -47.85 17.96 -7.72
C PHE A 163 -46.35 18.36 -7.96
N SER A 164 -45.76 18.44 -9.17
CA SER A 164 -46.25 18.38 -10.56
C SER A 164 -45.14 17.98 -11.56
N ARG A 165 -45.49 17.66 -12.82
CA ARG A 165 -44.63 17.86 -14.01
C ARG A 165 -45.49 18.28 -15.22
N LYS A 166 -44.93 19.16 -16.06
CA LYS A 166 -45.38 19.51 -17.43
C LYS A 166 -44.42 18.81 -18.41
N SER A 167 -44.87 17.91 -19.29
CA SER A 167 -45.46 18.13 -20.64
C SER A 167 -44.45 18.65 -21.67
N LEU A 168 -44.38 18.21 -22.93
CA LEU A 168 -45.07 17.19 -23.74
C LEU A 168 -44.25 17.04 -25.06
N ASN A 169 -44.01 15.87 -25.67
CA ASN A 169 -44.78 15.25 -26.79
C ASN A 169 -43.89 14.10 -27.36
N SER A 170 -44.35 12.85 -27.59
CA SER A 170 -45.03 12.31 -28.80
C SER A 170 -44.26 12.52 -30.13
N VAL A 171 -44.13 11.55 -31.06
CA VAL A 171 -45.18 10.68 -31.64
C VAL A 171 -44.71 9.25 -31.99
N THR A 172 -45.67 8.32 -32.00
CA THR A 172 -45.66 6.85 -32.20
C THR A 172 -45.38 6.31 -33.61
N ALA A 173 -44.87 5.06 -33.73
CA ALA A 173 -45.39 3.95 -34.58
C ALA A 173 -44.54 2.65 -34.45
N SER A 174 -44.95 1.47 -34.94
CA SER A 174 -46.00 0.57 -34.39
C SER A 174 -45.93 -0.86 -35.00
N HIS A 175 -46.07 -1.92 -34.20
CA HIS A 175 -46.16 -3.36 -34.61
C HIS A 175 -44.90 -3.93 -35.33
N SER A 176 -44.66 -5.26 -35.46
CA SER A 176 -45.46 -6.48 -35.17
C SER A 176 -44.61 -7.65 -34.62
N ARG A 177 -45.23 -8.66 -33.98
CA ARG A 177 -44.59 -9.94 -33.56
C ARG A 177 -44.59 -10.99 -34.68
N SER A 178 -43.61 -11.91 -34.71
CA SER A 178 -43.79 -13.39 -34.58
C SER A 178 -42.63 -14.26 -35.13
N ARG A 179 -42.24 -15.29 -34.36
CA ARG A 179 -41.80 -16.70 -34.67
C ARG A 179 -41.33 -17.11 -36.09
N SER A 180 -40.49 -18.13 -36.32
CA SER A 180 -39.56 -18.96 -35.50
C SER A 180 -38.80 -19.97 -36.41
N VAL A 181 -37.54 -20.32 -36.09
CA VAL A 181 -36.84 -21.63 -36.27
C VAL A 181 -37.01 -22.44 -37.58
N CYS A 182 -35.92 -22.68 -38.35
CA CYS A 182 -35.25 -24.02 -38.47
C CYS A 182 -34.01 -24.09 -39.43
N THR A 183 -33.12 -25.07 -39.17
CA THR A 183 -32.20 -25.83 -40.09
C THR A 183 -31.19 -25.15 -41.07
N SER A 184 -29.94 -25.05 -40.60
CA SER A 184 -28.71 -25.74 -41.11
C SER A 184 -28.16 -25.63 -42.56
N LEU A 185 -26.81 -25.51 -42.62
CA LEU A 185 -25.84 -26.00 -43.62
C LEU A 185 -25.71 -25.31 -45.01
N ILE A 186 -24.55 -24.67 -45.24
CA ILE A 186 -23.71 -24.64 -46.46
C ILE A 186 -22.34 -24.03 -46.02
N HIS A 187 -21.25 -24.81 -45.98
CA HIS A 187 -20.24 -25.02 -47.04
C HIS A 187 -19.38 -23.78 -47.38
N VAL A 188 -18.06 -23.86 -47.09
CA VAL A 188 -17.07 -22.80 -47.31
C VAL A 188 -16.13 -23.19 -48.47
N PRO A 189 -16.05 -22.41 -49.55
CA PRO A 189 -14.98 -22.51 -50.55
C PRO A 189 -13.85 -21.51 -50.26
N SER A 190 -12.61 -21.89 -50.56
CA SER A 190 -11.42 -21.06 -50.38
C SER A 190 -11.21 -20.07 -51.53
N ALA A 191 -10.61 -18.91 -51.22
CA ALA A 191 -10.14 -17.94 -52.21
C ALA A 191 -8.64 -17.66 -51.98
N ALA A 192 -7.82 -17.80 -53.03
CA ALA A 192 -6.37 -17.75 -52.91
C ALA A 192 -5.81 -16.32 -52.86
N GLN A 193 -4.85 -16.07 -51.96
CA GLN A 193 -4.06 -14.84 -51.95
C GLN A 193 -3.22 -14.73 -53.24
N ARG A 194 -3.52 -13.75 -54.10
CA ARG A 194 -2.60 -13.33 -55.15
C ARG A 194 -1.58 -12.36 -54.57
N ARG A 195 -0.30 -12.74 -54.55
CA ARG A 195 0.81 -11.82 -54.31
C ARG A 195 0.85 -10.80 -55.46
N MET A 196 0.93 -9.51 -55.13
CA MET A 196 1.12 -8.45 -56.12
C MET A 196 2.56 -7.92 -56.01
N SER A 197 3.46 -8.50 -56.82
CA SER A 197 4.86 -8.08 -56.87
C SER A 197 5.00 -6.79 -57.68
N ILE A 198 5.32 -5.68 -57.02
CA ILE A 198 5.72 -4.44 -57.71
C ILE A 198 7.19 -4.59 -58.12
N ALA A 199 7.42 -4.85 -59.40
CA ALA A 199 8.76 -4.81 -59.99
C ALA A 199 9.09 -3.36 -60.36
N VAL A 200 10.09 -2.78 -59.69
CA VAL A 200 10.66 -1.48 -60.09
C VAL A 200 11.76 -1.75 -61.12
N THR A 201 11.46 -1.49 -62.39
CA THR A 201 12.47 -1.56 -63.45
C THR A 201 13.34 -0.32 -63.40
N LEU A 202 14.56 -0.45 -62.87
CA LEU A 202 15.63 0.54 -63.06
C LEU A 202 16.19 0.38 -64.47
N ASP A 203 15.85 1.31 -65.36
CA ASP A 203 16.47 1.45 -66.67
C ASP A 203 17.49 2.61 -66.63
N THR A 204 18.66 2.44 -67.25
CA THR A 204 19.81 3.31 -67.05
C THR A 204 20.28 3.97 -68.35
N ALA A 205 19.97 5.26 -68.48
CA ALA A 205 20.55 6.14 -69.50
C ALA A 205 21.00 7.44 -68.84
N ALA A 206 22.21 7.90 -69.17
CA ALA A 206 22.80 9.11 -68.60
C ALA A 206 22.71 10.28 -69.58
N ASP A 207 22.29 11.45 -69.08
CA ASP A 207 22.46 12.75 -69.74
C ASP A 207 22.91 13.80 -68.71
N PRO A 208 24.20 14.20 -68.70
CA PRO A 208 24.76 15.08 -67.69
C PRO A 208 24.75 16.57 -68.12
N ASN A 209 23.58 17.13 -68.51
CA ASN A 209 23.39 18.58 -68.67
C ASN A 209 21.91 19.02 -68.71
N ASN A 210 21.22 19.02 -67.56
CA ASN A 210 19.98 19.81 -67.42
C ASN A 210 19.60 20.10 -65.96
N GLU A 211 19.62 21.37 -65.55
CA GLU A 211 18.98 21.82 -64.31
C GLU A 211 17.49 22.05 -64.57
N TYR A 212 16.63 21.20 -64.02
CA TYR A 212 15.18 21.45 -63.97
C TYR A 212 14.64 21.35 -62.56
N LEU A 213 14.03 22.45 -62.11
CA LEU A 213 13.34 22.56 -60.82
C LEU A 213 12.16 21.59 -60.75
N VAL A 214 12.29 20.53 -59.97
CA VAL A 214 11.17 19.65 -59.62
C VAL A 214 10.29 20.38 -58.58
N GLN A 215 9.37 21.21 -59.07
CA GLN A 215 8.22 21.61 -58.25
C GLN A 215 7.33 20.37 -58.04
N ALA A 216 7.29 19.86 -56.80
CA ALA A 216 6.30 18.88 -56.39
C ALA A 216 4.88 19.42 -56.66
N LYS A 217 3.97 18.58 -57.16
CA LYS A 217 2.63 19.04 -57.50
C LYS A 217 1.78 19.14 -56.21
N PRO A 218 0.82 20.08 -56.13
CA PRO A 218 -0.02 20.21 -54.94
C PRO A 218 -0.81 18.95 -54.57
N ALA A 219 -1.09 18.06 -55.53
CA ALA A 219 -1.84 16.83 -55.32
C ALA A 219 -1.19 15.87 -54.30
N ASP A 220 0.15 15.73 -54.35
CA ASP A 220 0.87 14.75 -53.53
C ASP A 220 0.78 15.07 -52.03
N TYR A 221 0.64 16.36 -51.69
CA TYR A 221 0.36 16.82 -50.32
C TYR A 221 -1.07 16.55 -49.85
N TYR A 222 -2.07 16.66 -50.74
CA TYR A 222 -3.45 16.38 -50.38
C TYR A 222 -3.68 14.89 -50.11
N ASP A 223 -3.12 13.99 -50.93
CA ASP A 223 -3.22 12.56 -50.67
C ASP A 223 -2.44 12.16 -49.40
N ALA A 224 -1.26 12.73 -49.14
CA ALA A 224 -0.52 12.49 -47.90
C ALA A 224 -1.31 12.94 -46.65
N MET A 225 -1.91 14.14 -46.68
CA MET A 225 -2.78 14.62 -45.60
C MET A 225 -4.06 13.79 -45.47
N LEU A 226 -4.65 13.34 -46.59
CA LEU A 226 -5.87 12.53 -46.59
C LEU A 226 -5.61 11.12 -46.04
N PHE A 227 -4.50 10.47 -46.42
CA PHE A 227 -4.10 9.19 -45.83
C PHE A 227 -3.78 9.33 -44.34
N SER A 228 -3.09 10.41 -43.93
CA SER A 228 -2.83 10.68 -42.50
C SER A 228 -4.12 10.94 -41.71
N ALA A 229 -5.06 11.70 -42.28
CA ALA A 229 -6.37 11.96 -41.68
C ALA A 229 -7.26 10.71 -41.64
N ILE A 230 -7.25 9.86 -42.67
CA ILE A 230 -7.98 8.57 -42.68
C ILE A 230 -7.35 7.59 -41.69
N ALA A 231 -6.03 7.55 -41.55
CA ALA A 231 -5.35 6.73 -40.54
C ALA A 231 -5.72 7.20 -39.12
N ALA A 232 -5.63 8.51 -38.85
CA ALA A 232 -6.04 9.11 -37.58
C ALA A 232 -7.53 8.85 -37.28
N LEU A 233 -8.42 9.01 -38.26
CA LEU A 233 -9.85 8.74 -38.13
C LEU A 233 -10.13 7.25 -37.90
N SER A 234 -9.37 6.35 -38.54
CA SER A 234 -9.49 4.91 -38.34
C SER A 234 -9.05 4.49 -36.93
N VAL A 235 -7.97 5.08 -36.41
CA VAL A 235 -7.50 4.90 -35.02
C VAL A 235 -8.51 5.48 -34.02
N LEU A 236 -9.07 6.66 -34.30
CA LEU A 236 -10.15 7.27 -33.49
C LEU A 236 -11.41 6.38 -33.46
N LEU A 237 -11.80 5.77 -34.59
CA LEU A 237 -12.93 4.83 -34.59
C LEU A 237 -12.62 3.56 -33.80
N THR A 238 -11.49 2.88 -34.04
CA THR A 238 -11.19 1.62 -33.34
C THR A 238 -10.99 1.83 -31.84
N THR A 239 -10.28 2.89 -31.44
CA THR A 239 -10.19 3.27 -30.01
C THR A 239 -11.57 3.57 -29.43
N SER A 240 -12.40 4.40 -30.06
CA SER A 240 -13.75 4.69 -29.54
C SER A 240 -14.62 3.44 -29.34
N THR A 241 -14.50 2.44 -30.21
CA THR A 241 -15.25 1.16 -30.06
C THR A 241 -14.73 0.29 -28.91
N LEU A 242 -13.42 0.28 -28.66
CA LEU A 242 -12.82 -0.47 -27.54
C LEU A 242 -13.04 0.22 -26.20
N VAL A 243 -12.92 1.56 -26.16
CA VAL A 243 -13.25 2.41 -25.00
C VAL A 243 -14.71 2.17 -24.59
N SER A 244 -15.65 2.28 -25.55
CA SER A 244 -17.06 2.01 -25.27
C SER A 244 -17.30 0.59 -24.73
N ALA A 245 -16.59 -0.43 -25.27
CA ALA A 245 -16.74 -1.80 -24.79
C ALA A 245 -16.30 -1.97 -23.32
N GLN A 246 -15.16 -1.42 -22.92
CA GLN A 246 -14.67 -1.48 -21.54
C GLN A 246 -15.56 -0.68 -20.58
N SER A 247 -15.91 0.56 -20.94
CA SER A 247 -16.82 1.38 -20.13
C SER A 247 -18.19 0.73 -19.94
N ASN A 248 -18.77 0.11 -20.98
CA ASN A 248 -20.05 -0.60 -20.86
C ASN A 248 -19.99 -1.80 -19.88
N VAL A 249 -18.87 -2.54 -19.84
CA VAL A 249 -18.69 -3.65 -18.87
C VAL A 249 -18.54 -3.09 -17.45
N ALA A 250 -17.75 -2.03 -17.28
CA ALA A 250 -17.59 -1.37 -15.99
C ALA A 250 -18.91 -0.75 -15.49
N ASP A 251 -19.70 -0.08 -16.35
CA ASP A 251 -21.02 0.46 -16.02
C ASP A 251 -22.00 -0.64 -15.58
N ALA A 252 -22.06 -1.75 -16.33
CA ALA A 252 -22.92 -2.87 -15.99
C ALA A 252 -22.53 -3.52 -14.66
N TYR A 253 -21.23 -3.78 -14.47
CA TYR A 253 -20.71 -4.39 -13.26
C TYR A 253 -20.88 -3.49 -12.03
N VAL A 254 -20.56 -2.19 -12.12
CA VAL A 254 -20.80 -1.21 -11.05
C VAL A 254 -22.27 -1.19 -10.65
N ALA A 255 -23.19 -1.20 -11.62
CA ALA A 255 -24.63 -1.19 -11.37
C ALA A 255 -25.15 -2.47 -10.70
N THR A 256 -24.58 -3.64 -11.00
CA THR A 256 -24.94 -4.91 -10.32
C THR A 256 -24.24 -5.11 -8.98
N GLU A 257 -22.97 -4.73 -8.88
CA GLU A 257 -22.10 -5.08 -7.76
C GLU A 257 -22.19 -4.09 -6.61
N SER A 258 -22.37 -2.79 -6.86
CA SER A 258 -22.52 -1.77 -5.80
C SER A 258 -23.53 -2.14 -4.69
N PRO A 259 -24.77 -2.60 -5.00
CA PRO A 259 -25.69 -3.05 -3.95
C PRO A 259 -25.26 -4.37 -3.28
N ILE A 260 -24.56 -5.27 -3.99
CA ILE A 260 -24.08 -6.54 -3.43
C ILE A 260 -22.89 -6.30 -2.50
N ALA A 261 -21.88 -5.56 -2.94
CA ALA A 261 -20.72 -5.20 -2.14
C ALA A 261 -21.11 -4.45 -0.87
N LYS A 262 -22.09 -3.53 -0.95
CA LYS A 262 -22.66 -2.86 0.23
C LYS A 262 -23.38 -3.83 1.17
N ALA A 263 -24.14 -4.80 0.64
CA ALA A 263 -24.77 -5.82 1.47
C ALA A 263 -23.74 -6.78 2.10
N GLY A 264 -22.68 -7.14 1.38
CA GLY A 264 -21.57 -7.96 1.86
C GLY A 264 -20.79 -7.29 2.99
N LEU A 265 -20.41 -6.02 2.80
CA LEU A 265 -19.78 -5.17 3.81
C LEU A 265 -20.64 -5.10 5.08
N LEU A 266 -21.92 -4.73 4.96
CA LEU A 266 -22.82 -4.59 6.11
C LEU A 266 -23.14 -5.94 6.77
N ALA A 267 -23.09 -7.06 6.04
CA ALA A 267 -23.25 -8.39 6.60
C ALA A 267 -22.07 -8.79 7.54
N ASN A 268 -20.92 -8.15 7.40
CA ASN A 268 -19.73 -8.38 8.22
C ASN A 268 -19.64 -7.45 9.46
N ILE A 269 -20.65 -6.59 9.71
CA ILE A 269 -20.67 -5.66 10.86
C ILE A 269 -21.64 -6.13 11.96
N GLY A 270 -21.10 -6.38 13.15
CA GLY A 270 -21.86 -6.74 14.35
C GLY A 270 -22.74 -5.59 14.88
N PRO A 271 -23.89 -5.88 15.50
CA PRO A 271 -24.33 -7.21 15.96
C PRO A 271 -25.38 -7.84 15.01
N SER A 272 -25.65 -7.22 13.87
CA SER A 272 -26.82 -7.52 13.02
C SER A 272 -26.47 -7.91 11.58
N GLY A 273 -25.20 -7.78 11.18
CA GLY A 273 -24.73 -8.28 9.90
C GLY A 273 -24.82 -9.81 9.84
N SER A 274 -25.50 -10.32 8.81
CA SER A 274 -25.87 -11.74 8.70
C SER A 274 -24.70 -12.72 8.52
N LYS A 275 -23.48 -12.24 8.28
CA LYS A 275 -22.24 -13.03 8.24
C LYS A 275 -21.43 -12.89 9.53
N SER A 276 -21.79 -11.93 10.40
CA SER A 276 -21.19 -11.70 11.72
C SER A 276 -21.98 -12.31 12.89
N SER A 277 -23.28 -12.59 12.70
CA SER A 277 -24.21 -12.94 13.78
C SER A 277 -24.29 -14.43 14.14
N ASP A 278 -23.84 -15.34 13.27
CA ASP A 278 -24.01 -16.80 13.43
C ASP A 278 -22.75 -17.54 12.96
N GLN A 279 -21.67 -17.40 13.75
CA GLN A 279 -20.33 -17.94 13.43
C GLN A 279 -19.74 -18.75 14.60
N GLY A 280 -20.55 -19.65 15.17
CA GLY A 280 -20.13 -20.57 16.24
C GLY A 280 -19.97 -19.96 17.64
N LEU A 281 -19.79 -18.64 17.76
CA LEU A 281 -19.98 -17.92 19.03
C LEU A 281 -21.47 -17.68 19.28
N ALA A 282 -21.94 -17.97 20.50
CA ALA A 282 -23.35 -17.91 20.89
C ALA A 282 -24.01 -16.51 20.85
N SER A 283 -23.23 -15.46 20.55
CA SER A 283 -23.66 -14.07 20.42
C SER A 283 -23.36 -13.43 19.05
N GLY A 284 -22.62 -14.13 18.18
CA GLY A 284 -21.94 -13.49 17.05
C GLY A 284 -20.95 -12.39 17.47
N ALA A 285 -20.56 -11.54 16.52
CA ALA A 285 -19.72 -10.36 16.74
C ALA A 285 -20.46 -9.28 17.54
N PHE A 286 -19.74 -8.60 18.43
CA PHE A 286 -20.31 -7.55 19.28
C PHE A 286 -20.69 -6.29 18.48
N SER A 287 -21.53 -5.44 19.09
CA SER A 287 -22.03 -4.23 18.41
C SER A 287 -20.90 -3.31 17.98
N GLY A 288 -20.89 -2.91 16.70
CA GLY A 288 -19.87 -2.02 16.13
C GLY A 288 -18.55 -2.69 15.77
N ILE A 289 -18.43 -4.00 15.94
CA ILE A 289 -17.26 -4.78 15.54
C ILE A 289 -17.38 -5.21 14.08
N VAL A 290 -16.30 -5.06 13.32
CA VAL A 290 -16.23 -5.43 11.90
C VAL A 290 -15.34 -6.66 11.79
N ILE A 291 -15.87 -7.78 11.29
CA ILE A 291 -15.03 -8.94 10.98
C ILE A 291 -14.27 -8.68 9.69
N ALA A 292 -13.00 -9.10 9.57
CA ALA A 292 -12.31 -9.01 8.27
C ALA A 292 -12.96 -9.94 7.24
N SER A 293 -13.33 -11.16 7.66
CA SER A 293 -14.08 -12.13 6.86
C SER A 293 -14.84 -13.11 7.77
N PRO A 294 -15.95 -13.73 7.31
CA PRO A 294 -16.58 -14.87 7.96
C PRO A 294 -15.78 -16.18 7.84
N SER A 295 -14.63 -16.19 7.17
CA SER A 295 -13.77 -17.38 7.01
C SER A 295 -13.16 -17.79 8.35
N THR A 296 -13.41 -19.03 8.77
CA THR A 296 -12.93 -19.61 10.04
C THR A 296 -11.90 -20.73 9.83
N VAL A 297 -11.59 -21.09 8.59
CA VAL A 297 -10.68 -22.19 8.25
C VAL A 297 -9.89 -21.88 6.97
N THR A 298 -8.57 -21.82 7.08
CA THR A 298 -7.61 -21.72 5.96
C THR A 298 -7.95 -20.63 4.91
N PRO A 299 -7.90 -19.34 5.28
CA PRO A 299 -7.45 -18.81 6.56
C PRO A 299 -8.60 -18.60 7.57
N ASP A 300 -8.25 -18.54 8.86
CA ASP A 300 -9.15 -18.06 9.92
C ASP A 300 -8.99 -16.53 10.05
N TYR A 301 -9.98 -15.81 9.55
CA TYR A 301 -10.06 -14.34 9.52
C TYR A 301 -11.27 -13.83 10.34
N LEU A 302 -11.85 -14.66 11.23
CA LEU A 302 -12.95 -14.27 12.11
C LEU A 302 -12.45 -13.45 13.33
N PHE A 303 -11.79 -12.34 13.03
CA PHE A 303 -11.28 -11.34 13.97
C PHE A 303 -11.64 -9.94 13.47
N THR A 304 -11.52 -8.94 14.35
CA THR A 304 -11.59 -7.52 13.96
C THR A 304 -10.20 -6.93 13.91
N TRP A 305 -9.78 -6.44 12.76
CA TRP A 305 -8.54 -5.68 12.59
C TRP A 305 -8.80 -4.19 12.79
N THR A 306 -7.87 -3.48 13.43
CA THR A 306 -7.94 -2.02 13.61
C THR A 306 -7.92 -1.32 12.25
N ARG A 307 -7.01 -1.74 11.34
CA ARG A 307 -6.93 -1.27 9.94
C ARG A 307 -8.22 -1.50 9.17
N ASP A 308 -8.64 -2.75 8.99
CA ASP A 308 -9.77 -3.10 8.13
C ASP A 308 -11.09 -2.53 8.64
N SER A 309 -11.30 -2.52 9.96
CA SER A 309 -12.50 -1.91 10.54
C SER A 309 -12.53 -0.39 10.35
N ALA A 310 -11.40 0.31 10.47
CA ALA A 310 -11.30 1.74 10.23
C ALA A 310 -11.50 2.11 8.75
N LEU A 311 -10.85 1.39 7.82
CA LEU A 311 -11.01 1.58 6.37
C LEU A 311 -12.46 1.29 5.93
N THR A 312 -13.05 0.22 6.47
CA THR A 312 -14.47 -0.10 6.25
C THR A 312 -15.38 1.02 6.75
N LEU A 313 -15.15 1.52 7.97
CA LEU A 313 -15.99 2.57 8.53
C LEU A 313 -15.80 3.93 7.89
N GLN A 314 -14.61 4.27 7.37
CA GLN A 314 -14.43 5.47 6.54
C GLN A 314 -15.42 5.45 5.35
N ALA A 315 -15.47 4.35 4.59
CA ALA A 315 -16.40 4.20 3.47
C ALA A 315 -17.90 4.18 3.86
N VAL A 316 -18.22 3.79 5.11
CA VAL A 316 -19.59 3.88 5.66
C VAL A 316 -19.93 5.29 6.12
N ILE A 317 -18.96 5.99 6.75
CA ILE A 317 -19.08 7.38 7.21
C ILE A 317 -19.23 8.30 6.02
N ASP A 318 -18.41 8.18 4.98
CA ASP A 318 -18.48 9.03 3.78
C ASP A 318 -19.83 8.89 3.04
N GLN A 319 -20.37 7.67 2.95
CA GLN A 319 -21.74 7.46 2.43
C GLN A 319 -22.81 8.17 3.29
N TYR A 320 -22.62 8.24 4.61
CA TYR A 320 -23.52 8.93 5.50
C TYR A 320 -23.36 10.45 5.44
N THR A 321 -22.14 11.00 5.56
CA THR A 321 -21.87 12.44 5.62
C THR A 321 -22.31 13.12 4.32
N LEU A 322 -21.87 12.61 3.17
CA LEU A 322 -22.26 13.05 1.82
C LEU A 322 -23.76 12.81 1.51
N GLY A 323 -24.48 12.10 2.39
CA GLY A 323 -25.93 11.91 2.31
C GLY A 323 -26.39 10.88 1.28
N LEU A 324 -25.47 10.06 0.76
CA LEU A 324 -25.77 8.95 -0.14
C LEU A 324 -26.62 7.87 0.55
N ASP A 325 -26.41 7.64 1.84
CA ASP A 325 -27.27 6.78 2.66
C ASP A 325 -27.30 7.20 4.15
N LYS A 326 -28.42 7.80 4.56
CA LYS A 326 -28.66 8.20 5.95
C LYS A 326 -29.17 7.05 6.86
N SER A 327 -29.30 5.81 6.37
CA SER A 327 -29.64 4.66 7.22
C SER A 327 -28.44 4.13 8.03
N LEU A 328 -27.22 4.39 7.56
CA LEU A 328 -25.95 3.91 8.12
C LEU A 328 -25.59 4.47 9.52
N ARG A 329 -26.42 5.36 10.07
CA ARG A 329 -26.17 6.07 11.34
C ARG A 329 -25.87 5.11 12.50
N ALA A 330 -26.64 4.03 12.62
CA ALA A 330 -26.52 3.09 13.73
C ALA A 330 -25.19 2.34 13.71
N GLN A 331 -24.69 1.97 12.53
CA GLN A 331 -23.40 1.31 12.36
C GLN A 331 -22.25 2.23 12.80
N ILE A 332 -22.34 3.53 12.48
CA ILE A 332 -21.34 4.54 12.87
C ILE A 332 -21.36 4.76 14.40
N ASP A 333 -22.53 5.02 15.00
CA ASP A 333 -22.64 5.20 16.46
C ASP A 333 -22.18 3.94 17.23
N ASN A 334 -22.52 2.74 16.73
CA ASN A 334 -22.06 1.48 17.30
C ASN A 334 -20.53 1.32 17.22
N TYR A 335 -19.90 1.68 16.08
CA TYR A 335 -18.44 1.63 15.96
C TYR A 335 -17.74 2.59 16.92
N VAL A 336 -18.24 3.83 17.08
CA VAL A 336 -17.71 4.79 18.07
C VAL A 336 -17.73 4.18 19.47
N ALA A 337 -18.85 3.55 19.86
CA ALA A 337 -18.96 2.87 21.15
C ALA A 337 -18.03 1.64 21.26
N ALA A 338 -17.86 0.87 20.19
CA ALA A 338 -16.97 -0.29 20.14
C ALA A 338 -15.49 0.10 20.29
N GLN A 339 -15.03 1.16 19.59
CA GLN A 339 -13.64 1.59 19.67
C GLN A 339 -13.28 2.18 21.04
N ALA A 340 -14.23 2.84 21.71
CA ALA A 340 -14.06 3.28 23.10
C ALA A 340 -13.78 2.11 24.08
N ILE A 341 -14.27 0.90 23.77
CA ILE A 341 -13.98 -0.32 24.53
C ILE A 341 -12.65 -0.94 24.05
N VAL A 342 -12.46 -1.08 22.74
CA VAL A 342 -11.28 -1.75 22.15
C VAL A 342 -9.96 -1.08 22.58
N GLN A 343 -9.91 0.24 22.66
CA GLN A 343 -8.72 0.96 23.16
C GLN A 343 -8.33 0.60 24.61
N GLN A 344 -9.24 0.07 25.43
CA GLN A 344 -9.00 -0.30 26.83
C GLN A 344 -8.56 -1.77 27.01
N ILE A 345 -8.53 -2.56 25.93
CA ILE A 345 -8.22 -3.99 25.99
C ILE A 345 -6.70 -4.19 26.11
N SER A 346 -6.21 -4.59 27.28
CA SER A 346 -4.86 -5.12 27.43
C SER A 346 -4.64 -6.34 26.53
N ASN A 347 -3.51 -6.36 25.83
CA ASN A 347 -3.18 -7.30 24.74
C ASN A 347 -1.65 -7.53 24.70
N PRO A 348 -1.09 -8.37 23.80
CA PRO A 348 0.36 -8.61 23.72
C PRO A 348 1.18 -7.34 23.48
N SER A 349 0.67 -6.42 22.67
CA SER A 349 1.29 -5.10 22.46
C SER A 349 1.25 -4.19 23.70
N GLY A 350 0.44 -4.51 24.72
CA GLY A 350 0.42 -3.85 26.03
C GLY A 350 -0.95 -3.36 26.46
N ASP A 351 -0.98 -2.27 27.24
CA ASP A 351 -2.19 -1.49 27.54
C ASP A 351 -2.21 -0.14 26.79
N ILE A 352 -3.29 0.62 26.97
CA ILE A 352 -3.53 1.93 26.35
C ILE A 352 -2.39 2.96 26.54
N SER A 353 -1.55 2.78 27.57
CA SER A 353 -0.45 3.69 27.94
C SER A 353 0.95 3.12 27.65
N THR A 354 1.05 1.85 27.28
CA THR A 354 2.33 1.11 27.14
C THR A 354 2.55 0.51 25.76
N GLY A 355 1.52 0.40 24.93
CA GLY A 355 1.68 -0.01 23.53
C GLY A 355 0.42 -0.56 22.84
N GLY A 356 -0.57 -1.01 23.63
CA GLY A 356 -1.72 -1.80 23.16
C GLY A 356 -2.67 -1.14 22.15
N LEU A 357 -2.51 0.16 21.86
CA LEU A 357 -3.23 0.83 20.78
C LEU A 357 -2.75 0.40 19.39
N GLY A 358 -1.49 -0.03 19.26
CA GLY A 358 -0.89 -0.57 18.04
C GLY A 358 -1.14 -2.06 17.81
N GLU A 359 -1.95 -2.73 18.66
CA GLU A 359 -2.32 -4.12 18.43
C GLU A 359 -3.17 -4.23 17.14
N PRO A 360 -2.76 -5.05 16.16
CA PRO A 360 -3.40 -5.08 14.84
C PRO A 360 -4.82 -5.62 14.88
N LYS A 361 -5.13 -6.59 15.75
CA LYS A 361 -6.44 -7.25 15.78
C LYS A 361 -6.90 -7.76 17.15
N PHE A 362 -8.20 -7.97 17.26
CA PHE A 362 -8.88 -8.46 18.46
C PHE A 362 -9.91 -9.54 18.10
N TYR A 363 -10.32 -10.35 19.07
CA TYR A 363 -11.46 -11.27 18.88
C TYR A 363 -12.77 -10.49 18.74
N ILE A 364 -13.74 -11.06 18.00
CA ILE A 364 -14.99 -10.38 17.62
C ILE A 364 -15.95 -10.08 18.80
N ASN A 365 -15.62 -10.57 19.99
CA ASN A 365 -16.28 -10.38 21.28
C ASN A 365 -15.57 -9.34 22.17
N GLN A 366 -14.73 -8.47 21.61
CA GLN A 366 -13.98 -7.43 22.34
C GLN A 366 -13.03 -7.99 23.43
N THR A 367 -12.26 -9.04 23.10
CA THR A 367 -11.13 -9.51 23.93
C THR A 367 -9.81 -9.54 23.15
N GLY A 368 -8.69 -9.33 23.84
CA GLY A 368 -7.36 -9.32 23.25
C GLY A 368 -6.98 -10.66 22.62
N PHE A 369 -6.30 -10.61 21.47
CA PHE A 369 -5.74 -11.80 20.84
C PHE A 369 -4.36 -12.10 21.45
N PHE A 370 -4.17 -13.29 22.03
CA PHE A 370 -2.91 -13.70 22.68
C PHE A 370 -2.22 -14.89 21.97
N GLY A 371 -2.57 -15.15 20.71
CA GLY A 371 -1.86 -16.10 19.87
C GLY A 371 -0.62 -15.46 19.20
N PRO A 372 0.28 -16.26 18.60
CA PRO A 372 1.28 -15.72 17.69
C PRO A 372 0.58 -15.05 16.51
N TRP A 373 1.12 -13.92 16.03
CA TRP A 373 0.48 -13.12 15.00
C TRP A 373 1.30 -12.99 13.72
N VAL A 374 2.19 -11.99 13.65
CA VAL A 374 3.23 -11.90 12.62
C VAL A 374 4.03 -13.21 12.59
N SER A 375 4.28 -13.74 11.39
CA SER A 375 4.56 -15.19 11.30
C SER A 375 5.90 -15.58 11.93
N SER A 376 5.83 -16.27 13.08
CA SER A 376 6.91 -17.06 13.68
C SER A 376 7.23 -18.30 12.82
N SER A 377 7.33 -18.14 11.50
CA SER A 377 7.30 -19.24 10.53
C SER A 377 8.12 -19.00 9.25
N LEU A 378 8.59 -17.78 8.96
CA LEU A 378 9.54 -17.54 7.84
C LEU A 378 10.81 -16.74 8.19
N LEU A 379 10.74 -15.66 8.98
CA LEU A 379 11.88 -14.75 9.16
C LEU A 379 12.81 -15.05 10.35
N VAL A 380 12.37 -15.82 11.36
CA VAL A 380 13.20 -16.15 12.56
C VAL A 380 13.54 -17.64 12.68
N LEU A 381 12.74 -18.55 12.09
CA LEU A 381 12.95 -20.01 12.24
C LEU A 381 13.79 -20.65 11.13
N SER A 382 14.12 -19.94 10.05
CA SER A 382 14.94 -20.46 8.94
C SER A 382 16.44 -20.54 9.27
N SER A 383 16.90 -19.81 10.30
CA SER A 383 18.30 -19.70 10.73
C SER A 383 18.64 -20.46 12.02
N LEU A 384 17.64 -21.01 12.72
CA LEU A 384 17.80 -21.72 13.99
C LEU A 384 17.50 -23.23 13.83
N ASN A 385 18.50 -24.07 14.13
CA ASN A 385 18.37 -25.52 14.03
C ASN A 385 17.23 -26.05 14.91
N LEU A 386 16.20 -26.61 14.27
CA LEU A 386 14.92 -27.02 14.88
C LEU A 386 15.01 -28.18 15.91
N SER A 387 16.22 -28.64 16.22
CA SER A 387 16.50 -29.72 17.19
C SER A 387 16.91 -29.23 18.59
N VAL A 388 17.10 -27.92 18.81
CA VAL A 388 17.62 -27.38 20.08
C VAL A 388 16.56 -26.66 20.92
N LEU A 389 15.53 -26.08 20.28
CA LEU A 389 14.47 -25.32 20.97
C LEU A 389 13.31 -26.21 21.47
N ALA A 390 13.21 -27.46 21.03
CA ALA A 390 12.14 -28.38 21.43
C ALA A 390 12.34 -29.02 22.82
N SER A 391 13.40 -28.68 23.56
CA SER A 391 13.79 -29.33 24.81
C SER A 391 14.02 -28.39 26.01
N ASN A 392 13.79 -27.08 25.85
CA ASN A 392 13.98 -26.09 26.93
C ASN A 392 12.93 -25.00 26.80
N ASP A 393 12.31 -24.61 27.92
CA ASP A 393 11.43 -23.43 28.00
C ASP A 393 12.24 -22.13 27.89
N VAL A 394 12.65 -21.80 26.65
CA VAL A 394 13.26 -20.51 26.31
C VAL A 394 12.14 -19.55 25.94
N PRO A 395 11.89 -18.47 26.70
CA PRO A 395 10.91 -17.47 26.31
C PRO A 395 11.29 -16.84 24.97
N LEU A 396 10.29 -16.54 24.14
CA LEU A 396 10.48 -15.58 23.05
C LEU A 396 10.90 -14.23 23.67
N PRO A 397 11.78 -13.45 23.02
CA PRO A 397 12.15 -12.12 23.50
C PRO A 397 10.90 -11.25 23.69
N ALA A 398 10.80 -10.59 24.85
CA ALA A 398 9.65 -9.74 25.19
C ALA A 398 9.63 -8.40 24.41
N ASP A 399 10.62 -8.22 23.53
CA ASP A 399 10.95 -6.96 22.87
C ASP A 399 10.47 -6.91 21.42
N LEU A 400 9.98 -8.03 20.85
CA LEU A 400 9.38 -8.09 19.51
C LEU A 400 7.85 -7.94 19.55
N ASN A 401 7.37 -6.88 20.20
CA ASN A 401 5.95 -6.55 20.26
C ASN A 401 5.45 -6.14 18.85
N ALA A 402 4.38 -6.81 18.39
CA ALA A 402 3.96 -6.81 16.98
C ALA A 402 3.11 -5.59 16.58
N PHE A 403 3.62 -4.38 16.82
CA PHE A 403 2.89 -3.14 16.60
C PHE A 403 2.61 -2.83 15.13
N MET A 404 1.37 -2.43 14.84
CA MET A 404 0.88 -1.86 13.59
C MET A 404 0.33 -0.44 13.85
N ILE A 405 1.16 0.57 13.58
CA ILE A 405 0.91 1.99 13.95
C ILE A 405 0.06 2.71 12.87
N ASP A 406 -0.35 2.02 11.80
CA ASP A 406 -1.35 2.48 10.84
C ASP A 406 -2.77 2.44 11.43
N GLY A 407 -3.08 1.41 12.22
CA GLY A 407 -4.41 1.20 12.82
C GLY A 407 -4.97 2.44 13.55
N PRO A 408 -4.24 3.00 14.53
CA PRO A 408 -4.63 4.26 15.21
C PRO A 408 -4.76 5.45 14.26
N ALA A 409 -3.90 5.58 13.25
CA ALA A 409 -3.99 6.67 12.27
C ALA A 409 -5.24 6.56 11.38
N LEU A 410 -5.58 5.34 10.94
CA LEU A 410 -6.79 5.05 10.17
C LEU A 410 -8.06 5.25 11.01
N ARG A 411 -8.08 4.73 12.24
CA ARG A 411 -9.21 4.85 13.17
C ARG A 411 -9.50 6.30 13.54
N SER A 412 -8.45 7.07 13.88
CA SER A 412 -8.60 8.51 14.12
C SER A 412 -9.06 9.25 12.86
N THR A 413 -8.56 8.92 11.67
CA THR A 413 -9.02 9.54 10.40
C THR A 413 -10.53 9.33 10.16
N ALA A 414 -11.04 8.11 10.34
CA ALA A 414 -12.47 7.81 10.24
C ALA A 414 -13.29 8.58 11.29
N LEU A 415 -12.84 8.57 12.55
CA LEU A 415 -13.52 9.27 13.65
C LEU A 415 -13.45 10.81 13.52
N ILE A 416 -12.40 11.37 12.93
CA ILE A 416 -12.29 12.80 12.64
C ILE A 416 -13.26 13.22 11.54
N THR A 417 -13.42 12.40 10.48
CA THR A 417 -14.44 12.64 9.43
C THR A 417 -15.85 12.68 10.05
N TRP A 418 -16.16 11.74 10.93
CA TRP A 418 -17.43 11.74 11.67
C TRP A 418 -17.58 12.92 12.63
N ALA A 419 -16.51 13.29 13.35
CA ALA A 419 -16.48 14.43 14.25
C ALA A 419 -16.70 15.77 13.52
N ASN A 420 -16.10 15.97 12.35
CA ASN A 420 -16.29 17.17 11.52
C ASN A 420 -17.77 17.33 11.11
N PHE A 421 -18.38 16.25 10.61
CA PHE A 421 -19.82 16.24 10.30
C PHE A 421 -20.66 16.58 11.53
N LEU A 422 -20.39 15.95 12.68
CA LEU A 422 -21.12 16.21 13.92
C LEU A 422 -20.95 17.65 14.43
N VAL A 423 -19.77 18.26 14.29
CA VAL A 423 -19.54 19.70 14.58
C VAL A 423 -20.36 20.58 13.64
N SER A 424 -20.43 20.24 12.34
CA SER A 424 -21.25 21.00 11.37
C SER A 424 -22.74 20.96 11.68
N GLU A 425 -23.23 19.83 12.20
CA GLU A 425 -24.60 19.63 12.72
C GLU A 425 -24.79 20.20 14.14
N GLY A 426 -23.81 20.93 14.69
CA GLY A 426 -23.89 21.60 16.00
C GLY A 426 -23.67 20.71 17.24
N ASN A 427 -23.28 19.45 17.06
CA ASN A 427 -23.10 18.46 18.14
C ASN A 427 -21.72 18.53 18.82
N THR A 428 -21.06 19.69 18.80
CA THR A 428 -19.69 19.89 19.30
C THR A 428 -19.47 19.35 20.71
N SER A 429 -20.44 19.50 21.62
CA SER A 429 -20.31 18.96 23.00
C SER A 429 -20.23 17.43 23.07
N TYR A 430 -20.91 16.71 22.17
CA TYR A 430 -20.78 15.25 22.06
C TYR A 430 -19.43 14.86 21.46
N VAL A 431 -18.97 15.61 20.44
CA VAL A 431 -17.63 15.43 19.87
C VAL A 431 -16.56 15.62 20.94
N THR A 432 -16.55 16.73 21.67
CA THR A 432 -15.55 17.02 22.72
C THR A 432 -15.58 16.01 23.87
N ASN A 433 -16.75 15.51 24.26
CA ASN A 433 -16.89 14.67 25.47
C ASN A 433 -16.91 13.15 25.20
N THR A 434 -17.08 12.70 23.95
CA THR A 434 -17.27 11.28 23.63
C THR A 434 -16.43 10.80 22.46
N VAL A 435 -16.34 11.55 21.35
CA VAL A 435 -15.55 11.12 20.17
C VAL A 435 -14.08 11.54 20.32
N TRP A 436 -13.82 12.74 20.82
CA TRP A 436 -12.49 13.31 20.97
C TRP A 436 -11.55 12.49 21.88
N PRO A 437 -11.97 11.92 23.04
CA PRO A 437 -11.07 11.09 23.83
C PRO A 437 -10.49 9.90 23.06
N ILE A 438 -11.31 9.25 22.21
CA ILE A 438 -10.89 8.12 21.37
C ILE A 438 -9.84 8.58 20.34
N ILE A 439 -10.13 9.70 19.66
CA ILE A 439 -9.23 10.33 18.68
C ILE A 439 -7.91 10.75 19.35
N ALA A 440 -7.96 11.37 20.54
CA ALA A 440 -6.79 11.87 21.24
C ALA A 440 -5.83 10.73 21.66
N ASN A 441 -6.36 9.59 22.11
CA ASN A 441 -5.55 8.40 22.41
C ASN A 441 -4.78 7.93 21.16
N ASP A 442 -5.48 7.77 20.04
CA ASP A 442 -4.88 7.32 18.77
C ASP A 442 -3.85 8.32 18.23
N LEU A 443 -4.14 9.62 18.25
CA LEU A 443 -3.22 10.66 17.77
C LEU A 443 -1.99 10.83 18.67
N ASN A 444 -2.13 10.69 20.00
CA ASN A 444 -1.00 10.69 20.92
C ASN A 444 -0.10 9.47 20.70
N TYR A 445 -0.69 8.29 20.48
CA TYR A 445 0.07 7.09 20.14
C TYR A 445 0.85 7.25 18.83
N VAL A 446 0.27 7.87 17.80
CA VAL A 446 1.00 8.22 16.57
C VAL A 446 2.13 9.22 16.85
N VAL A 447 1.88 10.29 17.61
CA VAL A 447 2.90 11.27 18.03
C VAL A 447 4.10 10.62 18.70
N GLU A 448 3.88 9.63 19.55
CA GLU A 448 4.91 8.98 20.37
C GLU A 448 5.66 7.88 19.62
N ASN A 449 5.02 7.21 18.65
CA ASN A 449 5.54 5.98 18.04
C ASN A 449 5.81 6.05 16.52
N TRP A 450 5.45 7.13 15.81
CA TRP A 450 5.61 7.17 14.34
C TRP A 450 7.04 6.97 13.82
N ASN A 451 8.05 7.35 14.61
CA ASN A 451 9.47 7.20 14.27
C ASN A 451 10.06 5.88 14.83
N GLN A 452 9.23 4.83 14.96
CA GLN A 452 9.64 3.47 15.29
C GLN A 452 9.35 2.54 14.11
N SER A 453 10.07 1.41 14.04
CA SER A 453 9.72 0.34 13.11
C SER A 453 8.41 -0.32 13.52
N THR A 454 7.63 -0.75 12.53
CA THR A 454 6.29 -1.31 12.66
C THR A 454 6.08 -2.34 11.56
N PHE A 455 5.12 -3.25 11.71
CA PHE A 455 4.75 -4.12 10.59
C PHE A 455 3.97 -3.33 9.53
N ASP A 456 4.25 -3.63 8.26
CA ASP A 456 3.55 -3.06 7.11
C ASP A 456 2.10 -3.56 7.01
N ALA A 457 1.30 -2.97 6.12
CA ALA A 457 -0.13 -3.31 5.98
C ALA A 457 -0.40 -4.78 5.59
N TRP A 458 0.65 -5.53 5.19
CA TRP A 458 0.63 -6.95 4.90
C TRP A 458 1.04 -7.86 6.05
N GLU A 459 1.42 -7.28 7.20
CA GLU A 459 1.71 -7.99 8.46
C GLU A 459 2.96 -8.90 8.35
N GLU A 460 3.92 -8.46 7.51
CA GLU A 460 5.07 -9.26 7.07
C GLU A 460 6.41 -8.57 7.30
N VAL A 461 6.51 -7.27 7.00
CA VAL A 461 7.79 -6.54 6.97
C VAL A 461 7.87 -5.55 8.13
N TYR A 462 8.71 -5.86 9.12
CA TYR A 462 9.02 -4.96 10.23
C TYR A 462 10.03 -3.89 9.80
N SER A 463 9.55 -2.68 9.49
CA SER A 463 10.38 -1.56 9.00
C SER A 463 9.61 -0.24 9.16
N SER A 464 9.99 0.82 8.46
CA SER A 464 9.08 1.95 8.23
C SER A 464 8.34 1.74 6.90
N SER A 465 7.01 1.86 6.89
CA SER A 465 6.17 1.64 5.70
C SER A 465 5.53 2.93 5.18
N PHE A 466 5.61 3.16 3.86
CA PHE A 466 5.07 4.36 3.19
C PHE A 466 3.57 4.55 3.47
N PHE A 467 2.80 3.46 3.39
CA PHE A 467 1.36 3.48 3.70
C PHE A 467 1.12 4.04 5.10
N THR A 468 1.80 3.46 6.09
CA THR A 468 1.71 3.84 7.50
C THR A 468 2.11 5.30 7.72
N THR A 469 3.24 5.76 7.17
CA THR A 469 3.68 7.16 7.28
C THR A 469 2.70 8.12 6.61
N ALA A 470 2.13 7.77 5.45
CA ALA A 470 1.17 8.61 4.74
C ALA A 470 -0.13 8.81 5.55
N VAL A 471 -0.71 7.71 6.07
CA VAL A 471 -1.95 7.80 6.86
C VAL A 471 -1.72 8.44 8.23
N GLN A 472 -0.55 8.25 8.85
CA GLN A 472 -0.13 8.96 10.06
C GLN A 472 -0.02 10.47 9.83
N HIS A 473 0.58 10.90 8.71
CA HIS A 473 0.64 12.32 8.35
C HIS A 473 -0.78 12.89 8.26
N ARG A 474 -1.67 12.26 7.48
CA ARG A 474 -3.07 12.69 7.31
C ARG A 474 -3.79 12.78 8.67
N ALA A 475 -3.69 11.74 9.50
CA ALA A 475 -4.31 11.66 10.81
C ALA A 475 -3.90 12.82 11.72
N LEU A 476 -2.60 13.08 11.89
CA LEU A 476 -2.12 14.19 12.72
C LEU A 476 -2.54 15.56 12.15
N ARG A 477 -2.56 15.73 10.82
CA ARG A 477 -2.96 16.99 10.18
C ARG A 477 -4.43 17.30 10.39
N GLN A 478 -5.32 16.32 10.16
CA GLN A 478 -6.75 16.46 10.42
C GLN A 478 -7.03 16.58 11.93
N GLY A 479 -6.28 15.84 12.77
CA GLY A 479 -6.38 15.89 14.22
C GLY A 479 -6.08 17.26 14.80
N ALA A 480 -5.03 17.93 14.31
CA ALA A 480 -4.71 19.32 14.68
C ALA A 480 -5.83 20.30 14.28
N ALA A 481 -6.44 20.11 13.10
CA ALA A 481 -7.54 20.95 12.62
C ALA A 481 -8.81 20.77 13.47
N LEU A 482 -9.20 19.52 13.76
CA LEU A 482 -10.33 19.20 14.64
C LEU A 482 -10.09 19.74 16.06
N ALA A 483 -8.92 19.47 16.65
CA ALA A 483 -8.56 19.93 17.99
C ALA A 483 -8.75 21.44 18.14
N LYS A 484 -8.27 22.21 17.16
CA LYS A 484 -8.45 23.66 17.09
C LYS A 484 -9.92 24.07 16.96
N ALA A 485 -10.70 23.37 16.15
CA ALA A 485 -12.13 23.64 15.96
C ALA A 485 -12.97 23.38 17.22
N ILE A 486 -12.60 22.39 18.04
CA ILE A 486 -13.31 22.05 19.30
C ILE A 486 -12.64 22.65 20.56
N GLY A 487 -11.64 23.51 20.41
CA GLY A 487 -11.01 24.26 21.50
C GLY A 487 -9.87 23.55 22.26
N GLN A 488 -9.47 22.35 21.84
CA GLN A 488 -8.40 21.52 22.43
C GLN A 488 -7.00 22.02 22.00
N ASN A 489 -6.74 23.32 22.20
CA ASN A 489 -5.60 24.03 21.65
C ASN A 489 -4.22 23.59 22.19
N SER A 490 -4.18 22.85 23.31
CA SER A 490 -2.94 22.40 23.95
C SER A 490 -2.15 21.38 23.12
N VAL A 491 -2.83 20.51 22.36
CA VAL A 491 -2.17 19.46 21.56
C VAL A 491 -1.81 19.92 20.14
N VAL A 492 -2.49 20.96 19.62
CA VAL A 492 -2.40 21.42 18.22
C VAL A 492 -0.96 21.62 17.77
N SER A 493 -0.15 22.35 18.55
CA SER A 493 1.24 22.65 18.17
C SER A 493 2.14 21.41 18.12
N ASN A 494 1.85 20.36 18.89
CA ASN A 494 2.60 19.11 18.83
C ASN A 494 2.18 18.31 17.59
N TYR A 495 0.87 18.18 17.35
CA TYR A 495 0.34 17.48 16.18
C TYR A 495 0.79 18.13 14.86
N GLU A 496 0.79 19.47 14.76
CA GLU A 496 1.33 20.17 13.58
C GLU A 496 2.84 19.97 13.41
N THR A 497 3.60 19.87 14.50
CA THR A 497 5.04 19.61 14.47
C THR A 497 5.34 18.19 13.98
N GLN A 498 4.73 17.17 14.59
CA GLN A 498 4.93 15.77 14.19
C GLN A 498 4.37 15.50 12.78
N ALA A 499 3.29 16.16 12.35
CA ALA A 499 2.81 16.07 10.97
C ALA A 499 3.81 16.65 9.95
N ALA A 500 4.50 17.74 10.28
CA ALA A 500 5.60 18.25 9.46
C ALA A 500 6.85 17.33 9.49
N TYR A 501 7.01 16.54 10.55
CA TYR A 501 8.09 15.56 10.65
C TYR A 501 7.81 14.33 9.79
N LEU A 502 6.60 13.75 9.91
CA LEU A 502 6.07 12.73 9.01
C LEU A 502 6.11 13.14 7.54
N LEU A 503 5.72 14.38 7.19
CA LEU A 503 5.79 14.85 5.80
C LEU A 503 7.23 14.91 5.26
N CYS A 504 8.21 15.26 6.10
CA CYS A 504 9.63 15.22 5.71
C CYS A 504 10.12 13.78 5.52
N PHE A 505 9.77 12.87 6.44
CA PHE A 505 10.13 11.47 6.33
C PHE A 505 9.45 10.77 5.14
N LEU A 506 8.21 11.14 4.80
CA LEU A 506 7.49 10.59 3.64
C LEU A 506 8.27 10.79 2.31
N GLN A 507 9.14 11.80 2.22
CA GLN A 507 9.96 12.04 1.03
C GLN A 507 11.08 10.99 0.86
N THR A 508 11.50 10.30 1.93
CA THR A 508 12.61 9.33 1.86
C THR A 508 12.24 8.01 1.18
N TYR A 509 10.94 7.75 1.02
CA TYR A 509 10.44 6.59 0.27
C TYR A 509 10.57 6.77 -1.25
N TRP A 510 10.85 7.97 -1.77
CA TRP A 510 10.99 8.16 -3.21
C TRP A 510 12.28 7.51 -3.75
N ASN A 511 12.12 6.49 -4.59
CA ASN A 511 13.23 5.78 -5.21
C ASN A 511 13.66 6.50 -6.50
N PRO A 512 14.96 6.87 -6.66
CA PRO A 512 15.49 7.46 -7.89
C PRO A 512 15.25 6.62 -9.16
N SER A 513 14.91 5.34 -9.01
CA SER A 513 14.49 4.43 -10.10
C SER A 513 13.08 4.72 -10.65
N GLY A 514 12.37 5.72 -10.12
CA GLY A 514 11.09 6.22 -10.61
C GLY A 514 9.85 5.57 -9.99
N TYR A 515 9.92 5.14 -8.72
CA TYR A 515 8.79 4.59 -7.96
C TYR A 515 8.92 4.90 -6.47
N ILE A 516 7.90 4.57 -5.68
CA ILE A 516 7.92 4.70 -4.22
C ILE A 516 8.39 3.36 -3.66
N THR A 517 9.51 3.33 -2.95
CA THR A 517 9.91 2.16 -2.16
C THR A 517 8.90 1.99 -1.02
N ALA A 518 8.15 0.90 -1.00
CA ALA A 518 7.04 0.72 -0.06
C ALA A 518 7.45 0.60 1.42
N ASN A 519 8.55 -0.10 1.69
CA ASN A 519 9.04 -0.44 3.03
C ASN A 519 10.55 -0.19 3.07
N THR A 520 11.10 0.34 4.16
CA THR A 520 12.54 0.65 4.29
C THR A 520 13.43 -0.58 4.57
N GLY A 521 12.95 -1.79 4.24
CA GLY A 521 13.63 -3.06 4.45
C GLY A 521 12.76 -4.25 4.06
N GLY A 522 13.21 -5.45 4.45
CA GLY A 522 12.56 -6.73 4.12
C GLY A 522 13.05 -7.38 2.82
N GLY A 523 14.14 -6.90 2.22
CA GLY A 523 14.82 -7.54 1.08
C GLY A 523 14.05 -7.60 -0.26
N ARG A 524 12.89 -6.94 -0.36
CA ARG A 524 12.06 -6.89 -1.59
C ARG A 524 12.50 -5.76 -2.53
N SER A 525 12.01 -5.77 -3.78
CA SER A 525 12.17 -4.67 -4.74
C SER A 525 11.57 -3.34 -4.26
N GLY A 526 10.64 -3.38 -3.29
CA GLY A 526 9.90 -2.23 -2.80
C GLY A 526 8.74 -1.79 -3.70
N ILE A 527 8.45 -2.51 -4.79
CA ILE A 527 7.29 -2.27 -5.65
C ILE A 527 6.07 -2.99 -5.05
N ASP A 528 5.14 -2.26 -4.47
CA ASP A 528 4.05 -2.83 -3.66
C ASP A 528 2.76 -1.99 -3.73
N ALA A 529 1.60 -2.63 -3.67
CA ALA A 529 0.28 -2.02 -3.69
C ALA A 529 0.00 -1.10 -2.49
N THR A 530 0.70 -1.26 -1.36
CA THR A 530 0.70 -0.32 -0.22
C THR A 530 1.02 1.11 -0.65
N THR A 531 1.82 1.30 -1.70
CA THR A 531 2.09 2.63 -2.26
C THR A 531 0.84 3.22 -2.91
N VAL A 532 0.12 2.46 -3.73
CA VAL A 532 -1.15 2.85 -4.37
C VAL A 532 -2.25 3.06 -3.32
N LEU A 533 -2.35 2.16 -2.33
CA LEU A 533 -3.28 2.27 -1.20
C LEU A 533 -3.01 3.52 -0.36
N GLY A 534 -1.74 3.86 -0.11
CA GLY A 534 -1.35 5.08 0.59
C GLY A 534 -1.75 6.34 -0.17
N VAL A 535 -1.60 6.34 -1.49
CA VAL A 535 -2.01 7.43 -2.37
C VAL A 535 -3.54 7.65 -2.34
N ILE A 536 -4.36 6.61 -2.54
CA ILE A 536 -5.83 6.78 -2.51
C ILE A 536 -6.36 7.13 -1.11
N HIS A 537 -5.82 6.50 -0.06
CA HIS A 537 -6.23 6.79 1.31
C HIS A 537 -5.63 8.11 1.86
N THR A 538 -4.86 8.85 1.06
CA THR A 538 -4.46 10.25 1.31
C THR A 538 -4.84 11.22 0.19
N PHE A 539 -5.80 10.86 -0.68
CA PHE A 539 -6.35 11.76 -1.68
C PHE A 539 -7.02 13.01 -1.05
N ASP A 540 -6.69 14.19 -1.59
CA ASP A 540 -7.37 15.46 -1.35
C ASP A 540 -7.51 16.22 -2.68
N LYS A 541 -8.71 16.19 -3.28
CA LYS A 541 -9.01 16.91 -4.53
C LYS A 541 -8.65 18.41 -4.48
N ALA A 542 -8.65 19.03 -3.30
CA ALA A 542 -8.30 20.44 -3.17
C ALA A 542 -6.80 20.71 -3.35
N ALA A 543 -5.92 19.72 -3.15
CA ALA A 543 -4.48 19.85 -3.31
C ALA A 543 -4.02 19.86 -4.78
N GLY A 544 -4.80 19.25 -5.69
CA GLY A 544 -4.41 19.09 -7.09
C GLY A 544 -3.39 17.96 -7.26
N CYS A 545 -2.54 18.04 -8.28
CA CYS A 545 -1.50 17.03 -8.56
C CYS A 545 -0.23 17.24 -7.72
N ASP A 546 -0.38 17.50 -6.43
CA ASP A 546 0.74 17.76 -5.52
C ASP A 546 1.62 16.52 -5.31
N ALA A 547 2.89 16.61 -5.71
CA ALA A 547 3.88 15.55 -5.50
C ALA A 547 4.38 15.48 -4.06
N LEU A 548 4.33 16.56 -3.27
CA LEU A 548 4.81 16.60 -1.89
C LEU A 548 4.00 15.66 -0.97
N THR A 549 2.68 15.59 -1.20
CA THR A 549 1.76 14.63 -0.57
C THR A 549 1.38 13.45 -1.49
N PHE A 550 2.15 13.20 -2.55
CA PHE A 550 1.98 12.07 -3.48
C PHE A 550 0.55 11.91 -4.05
N GLN A 551 -0.15 13.01 -4.34
CA GLN A 551 -1.55 12.98 -4.78
C GLN A 551 -1.76 12.12 -6.05
N PRO A 552 -2.95 11.54 -6.29
CA PRO A 552 -3.19 10.55 -7.34
C PRO A 552 -2.73 10.92 -8.76
N CYS A 553 -2.83 12.20 -9.16
CA CYS A 553 -2.34 12.72 -10.46
C CYS A 553 -0.95 13.36 -10.43
N SER A 554 -0.25 13.35 -9.30
CA SER A 554 1.16 13.77 -9.24
C SER A 554 2.03 12.84 -10.07
N ASP A 555 3.11 13.36 -10.64
CA ASP A 555 3.97 12.58 -11.52
C ASP A 555 4.74 11.46 -10.80
N VAL A 556 5.09 11.68 -9.52
CA VAL A 556 5.59 10.63 -8.62
C VAL A 556 4.59 9.48 -8.45
N ALA A 557 3.30 9.77 -8.23
CA ALA A 557 2.27 8.75 -8.04
C ALA A 557 1.93 8.02 -9.35
N LEU A 558 1.95 8.71 -10.49
CA LEU A 558 1.71 8.12 -11.82
C LEU A 558 2.89 7.26 -12.29
N SER A 559 4.15 7.69 -12.05
CA SER A 559 5.33 6.88 -12.34
C SER A 559 5.38 5.64 -11.44
N ASN A 560 5.03 5.78 -10.16
CA ASN A 560 4.88 4.67 -9.24
C ASN A 560 3.81 3.67 -9.71
N LEU A 561 2.60 4.13 -10.03
CA LEU A 561 1.52 3.28 -10.54
C LEU A 561 1.91 2.57 -11.84
N PHE A 562 2.60 3.25 -12.75
CA PHE A 562 3.13 2.64 -13.97
C PHE A 562 4.13 1.51 -13.68
N LYS A 563 5.03 1.68 -12.69
CA LYS A 563 5.99 0.64 -12.30
C LYS A 563 5.28 -0.54 -11.63
N TYR A 564 4.41 -0.25 -10.66
CA TYR A 564 3.59 -1.21 -9.92
C TYR A 564 2.71 -2.07 -10.84
N VAL A 565 1.94 -1.47 -11.75
CA VAL A 565 1.07 -2.23 -12.66
C VAL A 565 1.92 -3.11 -13.58
N ASN A 566 3.01 -2.59 -14.16
CA ASN A 566 3.79 -3.36 -15.12
C ASN A 566 4.50 -4.58 -14.51
N SER A 567 4.86 -4.58 -13.23
CA SER A 567 5.48 -5.76 -12.58
C SER A 567 4.56 -6.99 -12.48
N PHE A 568 3.24 -6.84 -12.64
CA PHE A 568 2.29 -7.97 -12.63
C PHE A 568 1.95 -8.54 -14.02
N ARG A 569 2.48 -7.97 -15.12
CA ARG A 569 2.13 -8.40 -16.48
C ARG A 569 2.60 -9.81 -16.80
N ASP A 570 3.85 -10.13 -16.48
CA ASP A 570 4.49 -11.37 -16.93
C ASP A 570 4.51 -12.48 -15.86
N ILE A 571 4.26 -12.16 -14.58
CA ILE A 571 4.32 -13.12 -13.46
C ILE A 571 3.00 -13.86 -13.18
N TYR A 572 1.87 -13.36 -13.69
CA TYR A 572 0.56 -14.00 -13.54
C TYR A 572 0.03 -14.49 -14.89
N GLN A 573 -0.21 -15.79 -15.01
CA GLN A 573 -0.66 -16.41 -16.26
C GLN A 573 -1.97 -15.79 -16.78
N ILE A 574 -2.86 -15.37 -15.89
CA ILE A 574 -4.13 -14.66 -16.18
C ILE A 574 -3.95 -13.32 -16.91
N ASN A 575 -2.76 -12.72 -16.86
CA ASN A 575 -2.41 -11.46 -17.54
C ASN A 575 -1.68 -11.68 -18.89
N SER A 576 -1.41 -12.94 -19.28
CA SER A 576 -0.58 -13.27 -20.44
C SER A 576 -1.10 -12.66 -21.75
N GLY A 577 -0.21 -12.03 -22.51
CA GLY A 577 -0.50 -11.52 -23.86
C GLY A 577 -1.32 -10.23 -23.91
N ARG A 578 -1.64 -9.61 -22.76
CA ARG A 578 -2.39 -8.35 -22.69
C ARG A 578 -1.49 -7.15 -22.94
N ALA A 579 -1.93 -6.23 -23.82
CA ALA A 579 -1.10 -5.12 -24.26
C ALA A 579 -0.74 -4.13 -23.13
N SER A 580 0.30 -3.32 -23.30
CA SER A 580 0.75 -2.34 -22.29
C SER A 580 -0.33 -1.31 -21.92
N ASN A 581 -1.23 -1.00 -22.84
CA ASN A 581 -2.38 -0.12 -22.64
C ASN A 581 -3.67 -0.86 -22.21
N GLU A 582 -3.61 -2.17 -21.97
CA GLU A 582 -4.65 -2.89 -21.27
C GLU A 582 -4.36 -2.96 -19.78
N ALA A 583 -5.36 -2.62 -18.96
CA ALA A 583 -5.36 -2.84 -17.53
C ALA A 583 -5.44 -4.35 -17.21
N ILE A 584 -4.83 -4.76 -16.11
CA ILE A 584 -4.61 -6.16 -15.73
C ILE A 584 -4.97 -6.40 -14.25
N LEU A 585 -5.05 -7.67 -13.83
CA LEU A 585 -5.16 -7.97 -12.41
C LEU A 585 -3.80 -7.75 -11.72
N THR A 586 -3.78 -7.07 -10.58
CA THR A 586 -2.56 -6.82 -9.79
C THR A 586 -2.64 -7.47 -8.41
N GLY A 587 -1.49 -7.78 -7.80
CA GLY A 587 -1.41 -8.34 -6.45
C GLY A 587 -0.79 -7.35 -5.45
N ARG A 588 -0.35 -7.87 -4.30
CA ARG A 588 0.34 -7.07 -3.28
C ARG A 588 1.69 -6.57 -3.78
N TYR A 589 2.63 -7.48 -4.03
CA TYR A 589 3.98 -7.21 -4.53
C TYR A 589 4.46 -8.37 -5.43
N PRO A 590 5.45 -8.18 -6.32
CA PRO A 590 5.88 -9.21 -7.27
C PRO A 590 6.43 -10.49 -6.62
N GLU A 591 7.03 -10.38 -5.44
CA GLU A 591 7.67 -11.45 -4.68
C GLU A 591 6.67 -12.24 -3.78
N ASP A 592 5.37 -12.01 -3.92
CA ASP A 592 4.34 -12.59 -3.04
C ASP A 592 4.31 -14.13 -3.10
N VAL A 593 4.22 -14.75 -1.92
CA VAL A 593 4.13 -16.20 -1.72
C VAL A 593 2.90 -16.61 -0.90
N TYR A 594 2.12 -15.67 -0.35
CA TYR A 594 0.91 -15.97 0.41
C TYR A 594 -0.15 -16.59 -0.50
N PHE A 595 -0.64 -17.78 -0.16
CA PHE A 595 -1.43 -18.63 -1.07
C PHE A 595 -0.78 -18.82 -2.46
N ASN A 596 0.56 -18.84 -2.51
CA ASN A 596 1.44 -18.86 -3.70
C ASN A 596 1.56 -17.53 -4.48
N GLY A 597 1.06 -16.41 -3.94
CA GLY A 597 1.15 -15.07 -4.53
C GLY A 597 0.23 -14.87 -5.73
N ASN A 598 -0.87 -14.16 -5.53
CA ASN A 598 -1.95 -14.01 -6.52
C ASN A 598 -2.35 -12.53 -6.67
N PRO A 599 -3.09 -12.16 -7.72
CA PRO A 599 -3.80 -10.89 -7.73
C PRO A 599 -4.89 -10.82 -6.65
N TRP A 600 -5.14 -9.61 -6.13
CA TRP A 600 -6.15 -9.33 -5.11
C TRP A 600 -7.23 -8.41 -5.70
N TYR A 601 -8.46 -8.52 -5.17
CA TYR A 601 -9.57 -7.65 -5.58
C TYR A 601 -9.25 -6.18 -5.24
N LEU A 602 -8.90 -5.91 -3.98
CA LEU A 602 -8.68 -4.56 -3.49
C LEU A 602 -7.49 -3.84 -4.14
N THR A 603 -6.40 -4.55 -4.48
CA THR A 603 -5.24 -3.94 -5.14
C THR A 603 -5.52 -3.60 -6.61
N THR A 604 -6.31 -4.44 -7.29
CA THR A 604 -6.77 -4.18 -8.66
C THR A 604 -7.76 -3.02 -8.71
N LEU A 605 -8.63 -2.90 -7.71
CA LEU A 605 -9.59 -1.78 -7.58
C LEU A 605 -8.89 -0.47 -7.18
N ALA A 606 -7.90 -0.51 -6.28
CA ALA A 606 -7.09 0.66 -5.90
C ALA A 606 -6.34 1.28 -7.10
N ALA A 607 -5.83 0.44 -8.02
CA ALA A 607 -5.22 0.90 -9.27
C ALA A 607 -6.24 1.61 -10.21
N ALA A 608 -7.52 1.26 -10.14
CA ALA A 608 -8.59 1.98 -10.82
C ALA A 608 -8.93 3.30 -10.11
N GLU A 609 -9.05 3.27 -8.78
CA GLU A 609 -9.40 4.40 -7.91
C GLU A 609 -8.42 5.56 -8.06
N GLN A 610 -7.11 5.32 -7.97
CA GLN A 610 -6.08 6.34 -8.18
C GLN A 610 -6.25 7.08 -9.52
N LEU A 611 -6.65 6.35 -10.58
CA LEU A 611 -6.85 6.93 -11.90
C LEU A 611 -8.16 7.70 -12.03
N TYR A 612 -9.23 7.27 -11.35
CA TYR A 612 -10.48 8.05 -11.26
C TYR A 612 -10.27 9.35 -10.48
N ASP A 613 -9.51 9.31 -9.38
CA ASP A 613 -9.14 10.50 -8.61
C ASP A 613 -8.28 11.47 -9.43
N ALA A 614 -7.32 10.93 -10.19
CA ALA A 614 -6.50 11.71 -11.11
C ALA A 614 -7.34 12.44 -12.18
N LEU A 615 -8.30 11.72 -12.79
CA LEU A 615 -9.26 12.30 -13.75
C LEU A 615 -10.12 13.38 -13.09
N MET A 616 -10.65 13.13 -11.89
CA MET A 616 -11.44 14.09 -11.12
C MET A 616 -10.68 15.40 -10.83
N VAL A 617 -9.35 15.35 -10.68
CA VAL A 617 -8.51 16.54 -10.52
C VAL A 617 -8.26 17.23 -11.87
N TRP A 618 -7.82 16.51 -12.91
CA TRP A 618 -7.53 17.07 -14.23
C TRP A 618 -8.74 17.78 -14.85
N GLU A 619 -9.93 17.19 -14.75
CA GLU A 619 -11.18 17.82 -15.17
C GLU A 619 -11.51 19.07 -14.35
N SER A 620 -11.26 19.03 -13.03
CA SER A 620 -11.57 20.12 -12.10
C SER A 620 -10.62 21.31 -12.19
N GLN A 621 -9.36 21.10 -12.62
CA GLN A 621 -8.40 22.18 -12.85
C GLN A 621 -8.35 22.64 -14.31
N GLY A 622 -8.91 21.86 -15.24
CA GLY A 622 -8.95 22.19 -16.67
C GLY A 622 -7.62 22.02 -17.40
N SER A 623 -6.69 21.25 -16.85
CA SER A 623 -5.38 20.95 -17.46
C SER A 623 -4.80 19.63 -16.93
N LEU A 624 -3.89 19.05 -17.71
CA LEU A 624 -3.10 17.87 -17.38
C LEU A 624 -1.63 18.17 -17.71
N ASP A 625 -0.74 17.95 -16.75
CA ASP A 625 0.70 18.15 -16.92
C ASP A 625 1.41 16.82 -17.15
N VAL A 626 2.26 16.78 -18.17
CA VAL A 626 3.18 15.66 -18.44
C VAL A 626 4.59 16.14 -18.13
N THR A 627 5.23 15.51 -17.15
CA THR A 627 6.63 15.73 -16.77
C THR A 627 7.53 14.65 -17.36
N GLU A 628 8.85 14.80 -17.26
CA GLU A 628 9.78 13.72 -17.67
C GLU A 628 9.54 12.41 -16.90
N LEU A 629 9.11 12.52 -15.64
CA LEU A 629 8.83 11.40 -14.74
C LEU A 629 7.53 10.67 -15.09
N SER A 630 6.46 11.41 -15.41
CA SER A 630 5.16 10.83 -15.81
C SER A 630 5.08 10.47 -17.31
N LEU A 631 6.06 10.89 -18.13
CA LEU A 631 6.09 10.61 -19.58
C LEU A 631 5.95 9.12 -19.94
N PRO A 632 6.55 8.14 -19.23
CA PRO A 632 6.36 6.71 -19.53
C PRO A 632 4.93 6.24 -19.34
N PHE A 633 4.24 6.73 -18.29
CA PHE A 633 2.82 6.45 -18.06
C PHE A 633 1.99 6.94 -19.25
N PHE A 634 2.08 8.21 -19.63
CA PHE A 634 1.27 8.76 -20.72
C PHE A 634 1.60 8.18 -22.11
N LYS A 635 2.87 7.80 -22.37
CA LYS A 635 3.27 7.12 -23.61
C LYS A 635 2.65 5.73 -23.79
N THR A 636 2.12 5.13 -22.73
CA THR A 636 1.28 3.93 -22.80
C THR A 636 0.03 4.16 -23.66
N PHE A 637 -0.56 5.36 -23.57
CA PHE A 637 -1.84 5.69 -24.19
C PHE A 637 -1.68 6.47 -25.49
N TYR A 638 -0.70 7.38 -25.55
CA TYR A 638 -0.41 8.18 -26.74
C TYR A 638 1.11 8.31 -26.93
N SER A 639 1.66 7.53 -27.86
CA SER A 639 3.11 7.48 -28.12
C SER A 639 3.71 8.81 -28.59
N GLY A 640 2.90 9.70 -29.17
CA GLY A 640 3.27 11.04 -29.60
C GLY A 640 3.28 12.10 -28.48
N VAL A 641 2.93 11.75 -27.23
CA VAL A 641 2.92 12.70 -26.11
C VAL A 641 4.33 13.16 -25.76
N SER A 642 4.47 14.46 -25.47
CA SER A 642 5.69 15.09 -24.97
C SER A 642 5.47 15.69 -23.57
N VAL A 643 6.57 16.08 -22.92
CA VAL A 643 6.55 16.92 -21.71
C VAL A 643 5.85 18.25 -22.03
N GLY A 644 4.99 18.72 -21.12
CA GLY A 644 4.24 19.97 -21.25
C GLY A 644 2.85 19.94 -20.60
N THR A 645 2.21 21.10 -20.56
CA THR A 645 0.85 21.31 -20.04
C THR A 645 -0.18 21.21 -21.18
N TYR A 646 -1.14 20.30 -21.05
CA TYR A 646 -2.25 20.14 -21.97
C TYR A 646 -3.53 20.73 -21.35
N SER A 647 -4.04 21.82 -21.91
CA SER A 647 -5.31 22.41 -21.47
C SER A 647 -6.51 21.55 -21.87
N SER A 648 -7.62 21.62 -21.13
CA SER A 648 -8.88 20.93 -21.43
C SER A 648 -9.51 21.25 -22.79
N SER A 649 -9.01 22.29 -23.48
CA SER A 649 -9.41 22.63 -24.85
C SER A 649 -8.59 21.93 -25.95
N SER A 650 -7.55 21.17 -25.59
CA SER A 650 -6.66 20.48 -26.53
C SER A 650 -7.15 19.07 -26.87
N ALA A 651 -6.83 18.62 -28.09
CA ALA A 651 -7.17 17.28 -28.54
C ALA A 651 -6.39 16.19 -27.77
N GLU A 652 -5.16 16.51 -27.37
CA GLU A 652 -4.28 15.67 -26.56
C GLU A 652 -4.85 15.48 -25.15
N PHE A 653 -5.33 16.52 -24.47
CA PHE A 653 -6.01 16.38 -23.18
C PHE A 653 -7.19 15.40 -23.29
N SER A 654 -8.08 15.61 -24.26
CA SER A 654 -9.25 14.74 -24.46
C SER A 654 -8.86 13.31 -24.81
N THR A 655 -7.77 13.11 -25.56
CA THR A 655 -7.23 11.79 -25.92
C THR A 655 -6.65 11.08 -24.69
N LEU A 656 -5.83 11.78 -23.90
CA LEU A 656 -5.19 11.24 -22.71
C LEU A 656 -6.21 10.90 -21.62
N THR A 657 -7.14 11.80 -21.29
CA THR A 657 -8.16 11.54 -20.25
C THR A 657 -9.14 10.43 -20.66
N SER A 658 -9.57 10.38 -21.93
CA SER A 658 -10.42 9.28 -22.42
C SER A 658 -9.70 7.93 -22.38
N ALA A 659 -8.42 7.89 -22.74
CA ALA A 659 -7.64 6.65 -22.70
C ALA A 659 -7.34 6.20 -21.27
N VAL A 660 -7.01 7.11 -20.35
CA VAL A 660 -6.87 6.79 -18.92
C VAL A 660 -8.20 6.33 -18.34
N LYS A 661 -9.33 6.97 -18.65
CA LYS A 661 -10.66 6.52 -18.20
C LYS A 661 -10.99 5.09 -18.67
N SER A 662 -10.64 4.75 -19.91
CA SER A 662 -10.76 3.38 -20.43
C SER A 662 -9.86 2.40 -19.69
N PHE A 663 -8.63 2.80 -19.35
CA PHE A 663 -7.70 1.99 -18.57
C PHE A 663 -8.24 1.73 -17.15
N SER A 664 -8.80 2.75 -16.47
CA SER A 664 -9.52 2.61 -15.20
C SER A 664 -10.73 1.68 -15.30
N ASP A 665 -11.55 1.83 -16.34
CA ASP A 665 -12.68 0.93 -16.62
C ASP A 665 -12.19 -0.50 -16.89
N GLY A 666 -11.02 -0.65 -17.50
CA GLY A 666 -10.37 -1.93 -17.77
C GLY A 666 -9.96 -2.71 -16.52
N PHE A 667 -9.57 -2.03 -15.42
CA PHE A 667 -9.33 -2.69 -14.13
C PHE A 667 -10.64 -3.18 -13.50
N VAL A 668 -11.68 -2.35 -13.51
CA VAL A 668 -13.02 -2.71 -13.04
C VAL A 668 -13.60 -3.88 -13.85
N ALA A 669 -13.43 -3.86 -15.17
CA ALA A 669 -13.83 -4.96 -16.05
C ALA A 669 -12.98 -6.22 -15.87
N ALA A 670 -11.68 -6.09 -15.53
CA ALA A 670 -10.84 -7.23 -15.20
C ALA A 670 -11.33 -7.94 -13.93
N VAL A 671 -11.71 -7.19 -12.89
CA VAL A 671 -12.34 -7.74 -11.67
C VAL A 671 -13.70 -8.39 -12.00
N ALA A 672 -14.55 -7.72 -12.78
CA ALA A 672 -15.86 -8.21 -13.17
C ALA A 672 -15.85 -9.60 -13.85
N ASN A 673 -14.77 -9.94 -14.56
CA ASN A 673 -14.61 -11.24 -15.22
C ASN A 673 -14.37 -12.41 -14.25
N TYR A 674 -13.96 -12.14 -13.00
CA TYR A 674 -13.59 -13.15 -12.01
C TYR A 674 -14.42 -13.10 -10.72
N THR A 675 -15.19 -12.03 -10.49
CA THR A 675 -16.26 -12.02 -9.49
C THR A 675 -17.28 -13.14 -9.75
N PRO A 676 -17.60 -14.00 -8.78
CA PRO A 676 -18.61 -15.04 -8.93
C PRO A 676 -20.02 -14.49 -9.21
N PRO A 677 -20.93 -15.26 -9.82
CA PRO A 677 -22.31 -14.84 -10.13
C PRO A 677 -23.19 -14.38 -8.94
N GLY A 678 -22.69 -14.46 -7.70
CA GLY A 678 -23.34 -13.95 -6.50
C GLY A 678 -22.74 -12.66 -5.92
N GLY A 679 -21.77 -12.02 -6.60
CA GLY A 679 -21.05 -10.84 -6.10
C GLY A 679 -20.22 -11.12 -4.84
N GLY A 680 -19.67 -12.33 -4.72
CA GLY A 680 -18.87 -12.76 -3.57
C GLY A 680 -17.41 -12.36 -3.74
N LEU A 681 -16.98 -11.23 -3.16
CA LEU A 681 -15.60 -10.78 -3.23
C LEU A 681 -14.76 -11.42 -2.12
N SER A 682 -13.85 -12.32 -2.48
CA SER A 682 -12.81 -12.82 -1.57
C SER A 682 -11.65 -11.83 -1.49
N GLU A 683 -10.60 -12.23 -0.78
CA GLU A 683 -9.30 -11.56 -0.78
C GLU A 683 -8.59 -11.68 -2.15
N GLN A 684 -8.42 -12.90 -2.65
CA GLN A 684 -7.56 -13.20 -3.81
C GLN A 684 -8.32 -13.79 -5.01
N ILE A 685 -7.73 -13.64 -6.21
CA ILE A 685 -8.14 -14.26 -7.48
C ILE A 685 -6.98 -15.15 -7.96
N ASN A 686 -7.19 -16.44 -8.21
CA ASN A 686 -6.08 -17.34 -8.54
C ASN A 686 -5.35 -16.94 -9.84
N LYS A 687 -4.02 -16.76 -9.78
CA LYS A 687 -3.20 -16.23 -10.90
C LYS A 687 -3.17 -17.06 -12.19
N THR A 688 -3.71 -18.29 -12.17
CA THR A 688 -3.81 -19.18 -13.34
C THR A 688 -5.27 -19.50 -13.67
N ALA A 689 -6.09 -19.85 -12.68
CA ALA A 689 -7.46 -20.33 -12.89
C ALA A 689 -8.53 -19.23 -12.86
N GLY A 690 -8.22 -18.04 -12.32
CA GLY A 690 -9.19 -16.96 -12.12
C GLY A 690 -10.24 -17.23 -11.04
N THR A 691 -10.15 -18.35 -10.33
CA THR A 691 -11.09 -18.70 -9.25
C THR A 691 -10.78 -17.92 -7.97
N PRO A 692 -11.79 -17.44 -7.22
CA PRO A 692 -11.61 -16.91 -5.86
C PRO A 692 -10.83 -17.87 -4.95
N LEU A 693 -9.98 -17.32 -4.07
CA LEU A 693 -9.31 -18.06 -2.99
C LEU A 693 -8.92 -17.17 -1.81
N SER A 694 -8.32 -17.78 -0.79
CA SER A 694 -8.09 -17.21 0.55
C SER A 694 -9.41 -16.80 1.22
N ALA A 695 -9.39 -15.82 2.14
CA ALA A 695 -10.56 -15.38 2.89
C ALA A 695 -11.73 -15.00 1.97
N VAL A 696 -12.85 -15.72 2.09
CA VAL A 696 -14.10 -15.40 1.37
C VAL A 696 -14.77 -14.17 1.97
N ASP A 697 -15.53 -13.42 1.19
CA ASP A 697 -16.31 -12.28 1.71
C ASP A 697 -15.46 -11.26 2.50
N LEU A 698 -14.30 -10.86 1.97
CA LEU A 698 -13.39 -9.95 2.67
C LEU A 698 -13.99 -8.53 2.72
N THR A 699 -14.15 -7.97 3.92
CA THR A 699 -14.78 -6.65 4.11
C THR A 699 -14.00 -5.54 3.42
N TRP A 700 -12.67 -5.60 3.40
CA TRP A 700 -11.83 -4.63 2.68
C TRP A 700 -11.97 -4.75 1.16
N SER A 701 -12.13 -5.95 0.59
CA SER A 701 -12.49 -6.11 -0.84
C SER A 701 -13.82 -5.43 -1.15
N TYR A 702 -14.84 -5.62 -0.31
CA TYR A 702 -16.12 -4.91 -0.47
C TYR A 702 -16.02 -3.39 -0.30
N ALA A 703 -15.22 -2.90 0.66
CA ALA A 703 -14.98 -1.47 0.83
C ALA A 703 -14.29 -0.87 -0.42
N SER A 704 -13.23 -1.51 -0.92
CA SER A 704 -12.47 -1.07 -2.11
C SER A 704 -13.31 -1.03 -3.39
N ALA A 705 -14.31 -1.90 -3.51
CA ALA A 705 -15.28 -1.83 -4.61
C ALA A 705 -16.12 -0.55 -4.49
N LEU A 706 -16.66 -0.26 -3.31
CA LEU A 706 -17.50 0.92 -3.08
C LEU A 706 -16.74 2.25 -3.22
N THR A 707 -15.47 2.32 -2.79
CA THR A 707 -14.64 3.52 -2.97
C THR A 707 -14.27 3.73 -4.44
N ALA A 708 -13.78 2.70 -5.14
CA ALA A 708 -13.43 2.79 -6.55
C ALA A 708 -14.64 3.09 -7.44
N PHE A 709 -15.82 2.52 -7.12
CA PHE A 709 -17.08 2.85 -7.80
C PHE A 709 -17.56 4.26 -7.45
N GLY A 710 -17.29 4.76 -6.24
CA GLY A 710 -17.55 6.14 -5.85
C GLY A 710 -16.72 7.13 -6.66
N ALA A 711 -15.40 6.96 -6.66
CA ALA A 711 -14.46 7.78 -7.43
C ALA A 711 -14.81 7.78 -8.94
N ARG A 712 -15.11 6.60 -9.50
CA ARG A 712 -15.58 6.44 -10.89
C ARG A 712 -16.83 7.27 -11.21
N ASN A 713 -17.74 7.41 -10.25
CA ASN A 713 -18.99 8.15 -10.38
C ASN A 713 -18.84 9.64 -9.98
N GLY A 714 -17.62 10.12 -9.74
CA GLY A 714 -17.34 11.52 -9.41
C GLY A 714 -17.65 11.90 -7.95
N VAL A 715 -17.70 10.93 -7.03
CA VAL A 715 -17.89 11.20 -5.60
C VAL A 715 -16.63 11.88 -5.04
N VAL A 716 -16.79 13.13 -4.58
CA VAL A 716 -15.71 13.91 -3.98
C VAL A 716 -15.80 13.81 -2.46
N LEU A 717 -14.74 13.33 -1.81
CA LEU A 717 -14.60 13.25 -0.36
C LEU A 717 -14.27 14.63 0.26
N GLU A 718 -14.41 14.77 1.58
CA GLU A 718 -14.01 15.98 2.29
C GLU A 718 -12.48 16.18 2.23
N SER A 719 -12.04 17.42 1.97
CA SER A 719 -10.62 17.80 1.95
C SER A 719 -9.99 17.65 3.34
N TRP A 720 -8.90 16.90 3.43
CA TRP A 720 -8.17 16.72 4.70
C TRP A 720 -7.18 17.85 5.00
N GLY A 721 -6.95 18.76 4.05
CA GLY A 721 -6.11 19.95 4.23
C GLY A 721 -4.69 19.78 3.69
N ALA A 722 -4.50 18.97 2.65
CA ALA A 722 -3.21 18.81 1.98
C ALA A 722 -2.81 20.02 1.12
N LYS A 723 -3.80 20.83 0.69
CA LYS A 723 -3.59 21.96 -0.21
C LYS A 723 -2.61 22.99 0.37
N GLY A 724 -1.48 23.19 -0.32
CA GLY A 724 -0.52 24.24 0.01
C GLY A 724 0.34 23.94 1.23
N LEU A 725 0.50 22.67 1.60
CA LEU A 725 1.55 22.26 2.53
C LEU A 725 2.94 22.58 1.96
N SER A 726 3.91 22.75 2.85
CA SER A 726 5.28 23.12 2.52
C SER A 726 6.26 22.24 3.31
N LEU A 727 7.24 21.65 2.62
CA LEU A 727 8.25 20.79 3.24
C LEU A 727 9.11 21.58 4.24
N SER A 728 9.12 21.15 5.51
CA SER A 728 9.95 21.74 6.57
C SER A 728 10.73 20.67 7.33
N CYS A 729 11.90 20.33 6.81
CA CYS A 729 12.84 19.42 7.47
C CYS A 729 13.71 20.10 8.57
N ALA A 730 13.31 21.27 9.07
CA ALA A 730 13.96 21.95 10.18
C ALA A 730 13.44 21.43 11.54
N GLY A 731 14.32 21.31 12.54
CA GLY A 731 13.96 20.88 13.91
C GLY A 731 13.69 19.39 14.11
N GLN A 732 13.60 18.63 13.01
CA GLN A 732 13.42 17.18 12.96
C GLN A 732 14.35 16.46 13.96
N PRO A 733 13.90 15.38 14.63
CA PRO A 733 14.81 14.36 15.12
C PRO A 733 15.46 13.68 13.90
N VAL A 734 16.52 14.28 13.36
CA VAL A 734 17.30 13.74 12.24
C VAL A 734 17.57 12.27 12.53
N LEU A 735 17.23 11.36 11.61
CA LEU A 735 17.65 9.96 11.70
C LEU A 735 19.18 9.95 11.79
N LYS A 736 19.70 9.75 13.01
CA LYS A 736 21.11 10.05 13.34
C LYS A 736 22.01 8.95 12.79
N THR A 737 22.27 9.00 11.49
CA THR A 737 23.08 7.99 10.82
C THR A 737 24.49 7.97 11.38
N VAL A 738 25.00 6.77 11.65
CA VAL A 738 26.38 6.49 12.02
C VAL A 738 27.09 5.93 10.80
N SER A 739 28.30 6.41 10.51
CA SER A 739 29.17 5.71 9.55
C SER A 739 29.87 4.56 10.29
N VAL A 740 29.46 3.33 10.00
CA VAL A 740 29.95 2.11 10.65
C VAL A 740 30.95 1.43 9.72
N THR A 741 32.20 1.33 10.15
CA THR A 741 33.25 0.62 9.41
C THR A 741 33.37 -0.81 9.91
N PHE A 742 33.14 -1.76 9.02
CA PHE A 742 33.27 -3.19 9.24
C PHE A 742 34.62 -3.64 8.71
N ASN A 743 35.53 -4.02 9.61
CA ASN A 743 36.80 -4.65 9.27
C ASN A 743 36.75 -6.12 9.67
N VAL A 744 37.24 -7.03 8.83
CA VAL A 744 37.42 -8.44 9.18
C VAL A 744 38.77 -8.97 8.69
N ASP A 745 39.52 -9.64 9.57
CA ASP A 745 40.66 -10.46 9.17
C ASP A 745 40.14 -11.77 8.56
N ALA A 746 40.34 -11.91 7.24
CA ALA A 746 39.83 -13.03 6.46
C ALA A 746 40.80 -13.43 5.35
N THR A 747 41.49 -14.56 5.54
CA THR A 747 42.35 -15.14 4.52
C THR A 747 41.53 -15.78 3.39
N THR A 748 41.92 -15.48 2.15
CA THR A 748 41.25 -15.93 0.92
C THR A 748 42.21 -16.62 -0.04
N ILE A 749 41.73 -17.60 -0.80
CA ILE A 749 42.44 -18.09 -1.99
C ILE A 749 42.07 -17.26 -3.23
N SER A 750 42.83 -17.42 -4.31
CA SER A 750 42.62 -16.65 -5.55
C SER A 750 41.25 -16.92 -6.15
N GLY A 751 40.47 -15.86 -6.38
CA GLY A 751 39.09 -15.93 -6.89
C GLY A 751 38.01 -15.79 -5.83
N GLU A 752 38.34 -15.84 -4.54
CA GLU A 752 37.41 -15.53 -3.45
C GLU A 752 37.35 -14.02 -3.15
N ASN A 753 36.17 -13.54 -2.74
CA ASN A 753 35.98 -12.19 -2.21
C ASN A 753 35.08 -12.23 -0.96
N ILE A 754 35.29 -11.30 -0.03
CA ILE A 754 34.48 -11.15 1.20
C ILE A 754 33.39 -10.10 1.01
N TYR A 755 32.21 -10.39 1.56
CA TYR A 755 31.02 -9.54 1.55
C TYR A 755 30.40 -9.52 2.96
N LEU A 756 29.55 -8.52 3.22
CA LEU A 756 28.82 -8.31 4.48
C LEU A 756 27.32 -8.31 4.22
N THR A 757 26.56 -8.99 5.07
CA THR A 757 25.10 -8.82 5.13
C THR A 757 24.57 -8.96 6.57
N GLY A 758 23.38 -8.45 6.85
CA GLY A 758 22.82 -8.35 8.19
C GLY A 758 21.36 -7.91 8.22
N SER A 759 20.85 -7.66 9.43
CA SER A 759 19.42 -7.61 9.79
C SER A 759 18.62 -6.35 9.39
N ILE A 760 19.17 -5.46 8.56
CA ILE A 760 18.52 -4.22 8.08
C ILE A 760 18.90 -3.94 6.63
N ASP A 761 18.12 -3.12 5.89
CA ASP A 761 18.40 -2.83 4.47
C ASP A 761 19.80 -2.27 4.23
N ALA A 762 20.30 -1.41 5.11
CA ALA A 762 21.66 -0.88 4.99
C ALA A 762 22.72 -2.01 4.97
N LEU A 763 22.42 -3.17 5.56
CA LEU A 763 23.17 -4.42 5.53
C LEU A 763 22.50 -5.52 4.67
N LYS A 764 21.52 -5.14 3.84
CA LYS A 764 20.87 -5.94 2.79
C LYS A 764 20.03 -7.14 3.29
N ASP A 765 19.42 -7.03 4.47
CA ASP A 765 18.39 -7.96 4.98
C ASP A 765 18.74 -9.45 4.84
N TRP A 766 19.96 -9.82 5.26
CA TRP A 766 20.56 -11.15 5.14
C TRP A 766 20.72 -11.71 3.70
N SER A 767 20.44 -10.93 2.65
CA SER A 767 20.53 -11.35 1.25
C SER A 767 21.98 -11.66 0.83
N PRO A 768 22.32 -12.92 0.49
CA PRO A 768 23.67 -13.25 0.02
C PRO A 768 23.92 -12.71 -1.38
N GLU A 769 22.87 -12.58 -2.21
CA GLU A 769 22.94 -12.06 -3.57
C GLU A 769 23.44 -10.61 -3.55
N ASN A 770 22.70 -9.75 -2.84
CA ASN A 770 22.93 -8.30 -2.77
C ASN A 770 23.91 -7.85 -1.68
N ALA A 771 24.52 -8.78 -0.94
CA ALA A 771 25.50 -8.52 0.12
C ALA A 771 26.61 -7.52 -0.32
N LEU A 772 27.02 -6.65 0.60
CA LEU A 772 27.96 -5.56 0.35
C LEU A 772 29.38 -6.09 0.16
N ALA A 773 30.04 -5.80 -0.96
CA ALA A 773 31.43 -6.21 -1.19
C ALA A 773 32.41 -5.42 -0.30
N LEU A 774 33.38 -6.11 0.32
CA LEU A 774 34.46 -5.47 1.07
C LEU A 774 35.67 -5.19 0.18
N SER A 775 36.39 -4.12 0.50
CA SER A 775 37.68 -3.79 -0.11
C SER A 775 38.81 -4.61 0.54
N SER A 776 39.63 -5.26 -0.28
CA SER A 776 40.85 -5.98 0.12
C SER A 776 42.10 -5.07 0.24
N ALA A 777 41.93 -3.74 0.22
CA ALA A 777 43.05 -2.79 0.16
C ALA A 777 44.08 -2.92 1.31
N ASN A 778 43.67 -3.49 2.46
CA ASN A 778 44.51 -3.69 3.64
C ASN A 778 44.70 -5.19 3.97
N TYR A 779 44.66 -6.08 2.95
CA TYR A 779 44.73 -7.53 3.10
C TYR A 779 45.83 -8.02 4.08
N PRO A 780 45.53 -8.92 5.03
CA PRO A 780 44.32 -9.78 5.13
C PRO A 780 43.08 -9.11 5.72
N ILE A 781 43.15 -7.82 6.09
CA ILE A 781 41.98 -7.07 6.56
C ILE A 781 41.15 -6.62 5.35
N TRP A 782 39.92 -7.11 5.29
CA TRP A 782 38.87 -6.64 4.38
C TRP A 782 38.05 -5.56 5.09
N SER A 783 37.62 -4.53 4.36
CA SER A 783 36.93 -3.36 4.96
C SER A 783 35.78 -2.82 4.11
N VAL A 784 34.68 -2.42 4.75
CA VAL A 784 33.60 -1.59 4.16
C VAL A 784 33.05 -0.61 5.18
N THR A 785 32.75 0.63 4.77
CA THR A 785 32.03 1.61 5.60
C THR A 785 30.60 1.74 5.10
N VAL A 786 29.64 1.57 6.01
CA VAL A 786 28.19 1.57 5.74
C VAL A 786 27.51 2.62 6.62
N THR A 787 26.59 3.39 6.05
CA THR A 787 25.78 4.36 6.79
C THR A 787 24.58 3.65 7.40
N LEU A 788 24.59 3.43 8.72
CA LEU A 788 23.52 2.76 9.46
C LEU A 788 22.70 3.76 10.30
N PRO A 789 21.44 3.47 10.67
CA PRO A 789 20.76 4.19 11.74
C PRO A 789 21.55 4.13 13.05
N GLY A 790 21.51 5.19 13.86
CA GLY A 790 22.14 5.25 15.18
C GLY A 790 21.20 4.81 16.31
N SER A 791 21.76 4.47 17.48
CA SER A 791 21.00 3.90 18.62
C SER A 791 20.14 2.70 18.24
N THR A 792 20.64 1.88 17.32
CA THR A 792 19.95 0.73 16.70
C THR A 792 20.81 -0.51 16.86
N ASP A 793 20.24 -1.58 17.38
CA ASP A 793 20.87 -2.90 17.43
C ASP A 793 20.81 -3.56 16.04
N VAL A 794 21.98 -4.00 15.55
CA VAL A 794 22.10 -4.63 14.23
C VAL A 794 22.91 -5.91 14.34
N GLN A 795 22.36 -7.00 13.79
CA GLN A 795 23.06 -8.26 13.62
C GLN A 795 23.62 -8.36 12.20
N TYR A 796 24.75 -9.03 12.04
CA TYR A 796 25.41 -9.20 10.75
C TYR A 796 26.27 -10.48 10.68
N LYS A 797 26.67 -10.84 9.47
CA LYS A 797 27.68 -11.85 9.16
C LYS A 797 28.52 -11.45 7.96
N TYR A 798 29.77 -11.89 7.97
CA TYR A 798 30.59 -11.95 6.77
C TYR A 798 30.28 -13.22 5.97
N ILE A 799 30.25 -13.08 4.65
CA ILE A 799 30.15 -14.17 3.69
C ILE A 799 31.30 -14.10 2.69
N LYS A 800 31.68 -15.25 2.16
CA LYS A 800 32.73 -15.43 1.17
C LYS A 800 32.08 -15.98 -0.10
N LYS A 801 32.32 -15.34 -1.25
CA LYS A 801 31.89 -15.84 -2.57
C LYS A 801 33.10 -16.20 -3.40
N ASP A 802 33.07 -17.36 -4.06
CA ASP A 802 34.07 -17.75 -5.05
C ASP A 802 33.74 -17.22 -6.46
N GLY A 803 34.60 -17.51 -7.44
CA GLY A 803 34.40 -17.11 -8.85
C GLY A 803 33.24 -17.81 -9.57
N SER A 804 32.51 -18.72 -8.93
CA SER A 804 31.26 -19.31 -9.41
C SER A 804 30.01 -18.69 -8.77
N GLY A 805 30.18 -17.84 -7.75
CA GLY A 805 29.11 -17.31 -6.92
C GLY A 805 28.71 -18.21 -5.75
N THR A 806 29.45 -19.28 -5.48
CA THR A 806 29.16 -20.19 -4.35
C THR A 806 29.40 -19.46 -3.02
N VAL A 807 28.37 -19.38 -2.19
CA VAL A 807 28.40 -18.67 -0.90
C VAL A 807 28.85 -19.60 0.22
N THR A 808 29.86 -19.17 0.99
CA THR A 808 30.23 -19.73 2.29
C THR A 808 29.99 -18.67 3.35
N TRP A 809 29.22 -18.99 4.39
CA TRP A 809 29.00 -18.10 5.54
C TRP A 809 30.06 -18.34 6.62
N GLU A 810 30.38 -17.34 7.43
CA GLU A 810 31.13 -17.56 8.67
C GLU A 810 30.29 -18.35 9.71
N SER A 811 30.94 -19.04 10.64
CA SER A 811 30.26 -19.87 11.64
C SER A 811 29.45 -19.08 12.67
N ASN A 812 28.59 -19.78 13.42
CA ASN A 812 27.64 -19.17 14.37
C ASN A 812 28.28 -18.89 15.75
N PRO A 813 27.79 -17.89 16.51
CA PRO A 813 26.60 -17.06 16.27
C PRO A 813 26.81 -15.93 15.25
N ASN A 814 25.74 -15.17 14.97
CA ASN A 814 25.82 -13.88 14.30
C ASN A 814 26.80 -12.94 15.04
N MET A 815 27.30 -11.94 14.33
CA MET A 815 27.86 -10.73 14.95
C MET A 815 26.71 -9.78 15.33
N GLU A 816 26.90 -8.93 16.33
CA GLU A 816 25.88 -8.01 16.84
C GLU A 816 26.53 -6.76 17.42
N ILE A 817 26.00 -5.57 17.09
CA ILE A 817 26.43 -4.29 17.66
C ILE A 817 25.22 -3.36 17.88
N THR A 818 25.23 -2.63 19.00
CA THR A 818 24.41 -1.42 19.15
C THR A 818 25.16 -0.24 18.52
N THR A 819 24.56 0.41 17.53
CA THR A 819 25.14 1.62 16.94
C THR A 819 25.07 2.80 17.93
N PRO A 820 26.10 3.68 18.00
CA PRO A 820 26.05 4.87 18.85
C PRO A 820 24.98 5.85 18.41
N ALA A 821 24.62 6.81 19.26
CA ALA A 821 23.57 7.79 18.95
C ALA A 821 23.96 8.84 17.88
N ASN A 822 25.21 8.84 17.38
CA ASN A 822 25.73 9.65 16.27
C ASN A 822 27.22 9.30 16.01
N GLY A 823 27.79 9.86 14.94
CA GLY A 823 29.23 9.86 14.67
C GLY A 823 29.69 8.67 13.83
N THR A 824 30.74 8.00 14.29
CA THR A 824 31.37 6.86 13.60
C THR A 824 31.57 5.70 14.56
N TYR A 825 31.40 4.47 14.08
CA TYR A 825 31.71 3.24 14.80
C TYR A 825 32.63 2.36 13.95
N THR A 826 33.47 1.55 14.58
CA THR A 826 34.33 0.59 13.86
C THR A 826 34.34 -0.74 14.59
N THR A 827 33.93 -1.81 13.91
CA THR A 827 34.19 -3.18 14.36
C THR A 827 35.47 -3.71 13.72
N ASN A 828 36.16 -4.62 14.41
CA ASN A 828 37.37 -5.28 13.96
C ASN A 828 37.28 -6.77 14.29
N ASP A 829 36.66 -7.50 13.37
CA ASP A 829 36.31 -8.90 13.51
C ASP A 829 37.41 -9.83 12.96
N THR A 830 37.25 -11.13 13.16
CA THR A 830 38.07 -12.18 12.58
C THR A 830 37.14 -13.29 12.09
N TRP A 831 37.36 -13.79 10.88
CA TRP A 831 36.49 -14.78 10.25
C TRP A 831 36.31 -16.03 11.13
N ARG A 832 35.06 -16.50 11.27
CA ARG A 832 34.65 -17.62 12.13
C ARG A 832 34.29 -18.91 11.38
#